data_AF-A0A1V5XYW9-F1
#
_entry.id   AF-A0A1V5XYW9-F1
#
_cell.length_a   1.000
_cell.length_b   1.000
_cell.length_c   1.000
_cell.angle_alpha   90.00
_cell.angle_beta   90.00
_cell.angle_gamma   90.00
#
_symmetry.space_group_name_H-M   'P 1'
#
loop_
_entity.id
_entity.type
_entity.pdbx_description
1 polymer ?
#
loop_
_entity_poly.entity_id
_entity_poly.type
_entity_poly.pdbx_seq_one_letter_code
_entity_poly.pdbx_strand_id
1 'polypeptide(L)'
;MKKRGSALFLVWGICFAMGQIFAAETDTATAPLTANYEARPMLFLLGEEAEANIAIPLTRASADIAPIEAYVLAIINGCDLDGNKVKGAREAAPNGTQLAGVETPEPNKAIIRLIFPDGSLQCSNFGGLDSDRLTKLIQSTLLETFDINHLLILVRENQEDDLRYKNIVDRLMENIPHISKAELDGYKPVADPKETDLREVGGFPATTGNTPQGFLSGKGVFINSAHGVVYRSKSNRWGLQRGLLLELNEDIHVAEMVNWYLSNYLRNAGAQVWPERELDFQTNMVIVDSLEGSMPANSGACTKTGTWTTVNGKGFKLYTPPNRTSNLPFRAGTGSYERAAVTKSGTPTATAVFTPKIPVEGYYHVYISFVGAADQARGAHVGIRHTGGESEQRIIQTRDGNTWVWLGNFHFDAGQDSNKGAVAVYNDVAASDAGSYVAIDAVRFGGGMGDIQRYDAEFFPSGPYVGSGKERWHEEARYYLQFTGMTSSQFDSTCYESVGHASANQRDECDGWSARPRYVNFETEAGEDNCYLAIHTNAAGSVVQTTARGLSTYISSTSNAASKTFRGYVHDQIYSDVMATYAPTVWRSNKNTGDYGENNQNSLGESPGFLIELLFHDNVDDCEFFKDPKFRQVCARAMYKGIVKYYANRDGKTAVFLPELPTHLRVQRQSATSARVSWRAPASGGVLGNPAAGYIVQRSLNGKGFDDGQKTSQTYFDFTDLTPNTVYYFRVIATNAGGISFPSDVLAVRTGSDAPRILFVQGYDRLDRFLPPLRSWYSVLTRFQELRIINSFNYVIQHAKALHGIDANFDSTSNEAVGAGDINLSAYSLVIWAAGQQAEADTSVDKIVFRAFTADEKTRLRAFTMAGGNLFVTGSEIWWDMDRSASIAADDRAFVKDILGAAYVADSAWPTGTATWKCNGVSGSIFNGLTNIAFDDGTMGAYKVSFPEVIAAQTNATVCLRYQSATASSDVAGIQRLGTASKVVALGVPFETIYPEATRTEIMRRVINALVSDGPLPTPGPSPTPTPTPTPTPIHTRFEDFEAGSAGELWMFRSAGFSGSTIGIVAGSSSSAVTDAESNNILDPAVGAQGKQSARLAWTWEAPLASNAKARCTSYSSATNTINRPNPLINLKMGLSFYIRVSKGDVKLSVWIRETGGEGPIGADGGLTGAIEETATVRQFSASPEWQYVYIDFSTETWQTVNGNGAIDGDWGVLEALTFRPVEGTSAGEVEIFVDDFCQGPQHNPLKPGNPVSGFLLK
;
A
#
# COMPACT_ATOMS: atom_id res chain seq x y z
N MET A 1 -53.02 51.22 -9.46
CA MET A 1 -53.73 52.15 -8.56
C MET A 1 -52.75 52.78 -7.58
N LYS A 2 -53.04 54.01 -7.17
CA LYS A 2 -52.17 54.99 -6.48
C LYS A 2 -51.98 54.73 -4.97
N LYS A 3 -50.83 55.23 -4.47
CA LYS A 3 -50.57 56.00 -3.23
C LYS A 3 -50.97 55.45 -1.84
N ARG A 4 -49.92 55.35 -1.00
CA ARG A 4 -49.66 56.02 0.31
C ARG A 4 -50.83 56.19 1.31
N GLY A 5 -50.58 55.74 2.54
CA GLY A 5 -50.79 56.58 3.73
C GLY A 5 -51.35 55.90 4.99
N SER A 6 -50.52 55.87 6.03
CA SER A 6 -50.88 56.22 7.43
C SER A 6 -51.55 55.17 8.34
N ALA A 7 -50.69 54.37 8.98
CA ALA A 7 -50.53 54.13 10.42
C ALA A 7 -51.75 54.11 11.37
N LEU A 8 -51.98 52.96 12.05
CA LEU A 8 -51.76 52.73 13.50
C LEU A 8 -52.43 51.40 13.89
N PHE A 9 -51.69 50.43 14.45
CA PHE A 9 -51.79 50.07 15.87
C PHE A 9 -50.70 49.06 16.22
N LEU A 10 -49.74 49.59 16.97
CA LEU A 10 -48.67 48.95 17.72
C LEU A 10 -49.26 48.39 19.03
N VAL A 11 -48.58 47.39 19.63
CA VAL A 11 -48.80 46.66 20.92
C VAL A 11 -48.97 45.16 20.56
N TRP A 12 -48.07 44.21 20.88
CA TRP A 12 -47.18 44.03 22.04
C TRP A 12 -46.04 43.03 21.71
N GLY A 13 -44.88 43.20 22.33
CA GLY A 13 -43.71 42.30 22.21
C GLY A 13 -42.42 42.94 22.73
N ILE A 14 -42.49 43.49 23.93
CA ILE A 14 -41.45 44.17 24.74
C ILE A 14 -40.52 43.10 25.35
N CYS A 15 -39.20 43.26 25.59
CA CYS A 15 -38.16 44.28 25.36
C CYS A 15 -36.80 43.65 25.84
N PHE A 16 -35.59 44.15 25.55
CA PHE A 16 -34.97 45.43 25.98
C PHE A 16 -33.54 45.53 25.41
N ALA A 17 -32.84 46.67 25.32
CA ALA A 17 -33.07 48.01 24.77
C ALA A 17 -31.77 48.83 25.01
N MET A 18 -31.52 49.88 24.22
CA MET A 18 -30.43 50.84 24.47
C MET A 18 -30.68 51.59 25.81
N GLY A 19 -29.65 51.73 26.67
CA GLY A 19 -29.74 52.17 28.09
C GLY A 19 -30.41 53.55 28.32
N GLN A 20 -30.93 53.95 29.49
CA GLN A 20 -30.39 53.99 30.87
C GLN A 20 -31.56 54.37 31.85
N ILE A 21 -31.55 54.15 33.18
CA ILE A 21 -31.08 55.06 34.27
C ILE A 21 -31.55 54.41 35.60
N PHE A 22 -30.67 54.18 36.58
CA PHE A 22 -30.70 54.91 37.85
C PHE A 22 -29.38 54.75 38.59
N ALA A 23 -28.91 55.91 39.02
CA ALA A 23 -27.73 56.16 39.79
C ALA A 23 -27.78 55.51 41.17
N ALA A 24 -26.69 55.77 41.87
CA ALA A 24 -26.44 55.57 43.29
C ALA A 24 -25.89 54.19 43.63
N GLU A 25 -24.56 54.19 43.68
CA GLU A 25 -23.82 54.03 44.92
C GLU A 25 -24.27 52.93 45.88
N THR A 26 -23.23 52.22 46.31
CA THR A 26 -23.02 51.54 47.58
C THR A 26 -23.05 50.03 47.45
N ASP A 27 -22.11 49.29 48.01
CA ASP A 27 -20.79 49.57 48.55
C ASP A 27 -20.24 48.18 48.86
N THR A 28 -18.92 48.01 48.84
CA THR A 28 -18.18 46.89 49.44
C THR A 28 -18.42 45.50 48.81
N ALA A 29 -17.44 44.66 48.54
CA ALA A 29 -16.18 44.45 49.25
C ALA A 29 -15.21 43.76 48.28
N THR A 30 -14.13 44.43 47.90
CA THR A 30 -12.75 44.13 48.35
C THR A 30 -12.21 42.76 47.94
N ALA A 31 -11.19 42.79 47.06
CA ALA A 31 -9.81 42.44 47.40
C ALA A 31 -9.08 41.71 46.25
N PRO A 32 -7.75 41.90 46.13
CA PRO A 32 -7.08 42.12 44.86
C PRO A 32 -6.11 40.99 44.50
N LEU A 33 -5.71 40.90 43.23
CA LEU A 33 -4.38 40.38 42.90
C LEU A 33 -3.70 41.27 41.85
N THR A 34 -2.68 41.95 42.33
CA THR A 34 -1.74 42.81 41.63
C THR A 34 -0.65 42.00 40.92
N ALA A 35 -0.30 42.49 39.73
CA ALA A 35 1.05 42.63 39.16
C ALA A 35 1.82 41.37 38.69
N ASN A 36 1.88 41.18 37.37
CA ASN A 36 3.07 41.41 36.54
C ASN A 36 2.83 40.87 35.12
N TYR A 37 2.31 41.73 34.23
CA TYR A 37 2.43 41.53 32.78
C TYR A 37 3.39 42.60 32.26
N GLU A 38 4.63 42.21 31.96
CA GLU A 38 5.48 43.00 31.08
C GLU A 38 4.75 43.13 29.74
N ALA A 39 4.65 44.37 29.27
CA ALA A 39 3.97 44.74 28.05
C ALA A 39 4.65 44.08 26.83
N ARG A 40 4.12 42.94 26.41
CA ARG A 40 4.37 42.38 25.08
C ARG A 40 3.51 43.16 24.08
N PRO A 41 4.06 43.68 22.97
CA PRO A 41 3.26 44.30 21.92
C PRO A 41 2.23 43.29 21.41
N MET A 42 0.97 43.66 21.48
CA MET A 42 -0.16 42.87 21.01
C MET A 42 -0.86 43.63 19.90
N LEU A 43 -1.22 42.91 18.84
CA LEU A 43 -1.74 43.55 17.66
C LEU A 43 -2.78 42.70 16.90
N PHE A 44 -3.98 43.27 16.80
CA PHE A 44 -5.20 42.64 16.32
C PHE A 44 -5.53 42.98 14.85
N LEU A 45 -6.46 42.23 14.25
CA LEU A 45 -6.79 42.16 12.82
C LEU A 45 -7.93 43.11 12.40
N LEU A 46 -8.05 43.43 11.11
CA LEU A 46 -9.33 43.59 10.40
C LEU A 46 -9.18 43.04 8.97
N GLY A 47 -10.24 42.38 8.49
CA GLY A 47 -10.30 41.62 7.25
C GLY A 47 -10.66 42.42 6.00
N GLU A 48 -10.84 41.65 4.92
CA GLU A 48 -11.42 41.98 3.60
C GLU A 48 -11.44 43.47 3.22
N GLU A 49 -10.58 43.85 2.28
CA GLU A 49 -10.88 44.65 1.07
C GLU A 49 -9.60 45.22 0.45
N ALA A 50 -9.59 45.30 -0.89
CA ALA A 50 -8.83 46.23 -1.75
C ALA A 50 -7.28 45.98 -1.84
N GLU A 51 -6.54 46.10 -2.95
CA GLU A 51 -6.64 46.59 -4.36
C GLU A 51 -5.63 45.73 -5.18
N ALA A 52 -5.82 45.29 -6.45
CA ALA A 52 -5.89 46.03 -7.73
C ALA A 52 -4.62 46.92 -7.92
N ASN A 53 -3.86 46.99 -9.02
CA ASN A 53 -4.21 46.95 -10.43
C ASN A 53 -2.97 47.36 -11.28
N ILE A 54 -3.01 47.09 -12.59
CA ILE A 54 -2.47 47.95 -13.68
C ILE A 54 -0.95 48.23 -13.76
N ALA A 55 -0.32 47.73 -14.83
CA ALA A 55 0.81 48.41 -15.49
C ALA A 55 0.30 49.20 -16.70
N ILE A 56 0.27 50.54 -16.61
CA ILE A 56 0.24 51.47 -17.76
C ILE A 56 1.69 51.89 -18.04
N PRO A 57 2.12 51.94 -19.31
CA PRO A 57 3.52 52.10 -19.67
C PRO A 57 4.01 53.50 -19.33
N LEU A 58 5.05 53.59 -18.50
CA LEU A 58 5.86 54.78 -18.40
C LEU A 58 7.32 54.38 -18.58
N THR A 59 7.90 54.86 -19.67
CA THR A 59 9.34 55.12 -19.78
C THR A 59 9.81 55.84 -18.52
N ARG A 60 10.42 55.12 -17.59
CA ARG A 60 11.30 55.70 -16.57
C ARG A 60 12.57 54.86 -16.55
N ALA A 61 13.69 55.55 -16.75
CA ALA A 61 15.02 55.01 -16.50
C ALA A 61 15.05 54.31 -15.14
N SER A 62 15.80 53.21 -15.04
CA SER A 62 16.27 52.55 -13.82
C SER A 62 15.78 53.22 -12.55
N ALA A 63 14.86 52.59 -11.81
CA ALA A 63 14.41 53.11 -10.52
C ALA A 63 15.64 53.53 -9.71
N ASP A 64 15.73 54.82 -9.41
CA ASP A 64 16.74 55.33 -8.50
C ASP A 64 16.50 54.56 -7.18
N ILE A 65 17.46 53.74 -6.78
CA ILE A 65 17.28 52.76 -5.69
C ILE A 65 17.05 53.49 -4.36
N ALA A 66 17.58 54.71 -4.22
CA ALA A 66 17.50 55.54 -3.02
C ALA A 66 16.06 55.82 -2.54
N PRO A 67 15.09 56.19 -3.41
CA PRO A 67 13.68 56.24 -3.05
C PRO A 67 13.11 54.93 -2.48
N ILE A 68 13.40 53.77 -3.10
CA ILE A 68 12.90 52.47 -2.63
C ILE A 68 13.52 52.14 -1.27
N GLU A 69 14.82 52.39 -1.11
CA GLU A 69 15.52 52.23 0.17
C GLU A 69 14.90 53.09 1.26
N ALA A 70 14.61 54.36 0.99
CA ALA A 70 13.96 55.26 1.95
C ALA A 70 12.58 54.75 2.39
N TYR A 71 11.79 54.20 1.45
CA TYR A 71 10.47 53.64 1.73
C TYR A 71 10.54 52.36 2.55
N VAL A 72 11.43 51.44 2.17
CA VAL A 72 11.63 50.19 2.92
C VAL A 72 12.14 50.50 4.32
N LEU A 73 13.05 51.49 4.46
CA LEU A 73 13.55 51.96 5.74
C LEU A 73 12.44 52.59 6.60
N ALA A 74 11.51 53.33 6.01
CA ALA A 74 10.35 53.87 6.72
C ALA A 74 9.42 52.74 7.22
N ILE A 75 9.13 51.75 6.35
CA ILE A 75 8.25 50.62 6.66
C ILE A 75 8.83 49.73 7.77
N ILE A 76 10.12 49.38 7.72
CA ILE A 76 10.75 48.61 8.81
C ILE A 76 10.76 49.38 10.13
N ASN A 77 10.74 50.71 10.09
CA ASN A 77 10.64 51.57 11.27
C ASN A 77 9.18 51.88 11.67
N GLY A 78 8.18 51.34 10.97
CA GLY A 78 6.76 51.49 11.28
C GLY A 78 6.12 52.82 10.88
N CYS A 79 6.72 53.57 9.95
CA CYS A 79 6.25 54.87 9.48
C CYS A 79 6.17 54.93 7.93
N ASP A 80 5.44 55.91 7.40
CA ASP A 80 5.54 56.34 6.00
C ASP A 80 6.71 57.33 5.80
N LEU A 81 6.94 57.76 4.57
CA LEU A 81 8.03 58.70 4.24
C LEU A 81 7.91 60.08 4.91
N ASP A 82 6.72 60.46 5.35
CA ASP A 82 6.47 61.72 6.04
C ASP A 82 6.59 61.58 7.57
N GLY A 83 6.99 60.39 8.05
CA GLY A 83 7.17 60.08 9.47
C GLY A 83 5.86 59.80 10.21
N ASN A 84 4.73 59.65 9.51
CA ASN A 84 3.45 59.29 10.10
C ASN A 84 3.30 57.78 10.20
N LYS A 85 2.48 57.29 11.13
CA LYS A 85 2.17 55.85 11.20
C LYS A 85 1.39 55.41 9.96
N VAL A 86 1.88 54.39 9.26
CA VAL A 86 1.24 53.84 8.05
C VAL A 86 -0.17 53.35 8.38
N LYS A 87 -1.17 53.81 7.63
CA LYS A 87 -2.58 53.48 7.87
C LYS A 87 -2.83 52.00 7.51
N GLY A 88 -3.11 51.17 8.52
CA GLY A 88 -3.33 49.72 8.35
C GLY A 88 -2.13 48.84 8.72
N ALA A 89 -0.93 49.40 8.83
CA ALA A 89 0.21 48.73 9.47
C ALA A 89 0.06 48.83 10.98
N ARG A 90 0.37 47.76 11.67
CA ARG A 90 -0.02 47.64 13.06
C ARG A 90 1.24 47.46 13.97
N GLU A 91 2.42 47.03 13.48
CA GLU A 91 3.75 47.06 14.17
C GLU A 91 4.97 47.23 13.22
N ALA A 92 6.11 47.69 13.76
CA ALA A 92 7.40 47.85 13.05
C ALA A 92 8.22 46.53 13.04
N ALA A 93 9.26 46.43 12.21
CA ALA A 93 10.21 45.31 12.29
C ALA A 93 10.89 45.28 13.67
N PRO A 94 11.43 44.12 14.14
CA PRO A 94 12.13 44.02 15.41
C PRO A 94 13.17 45.13 15.57
N ASN A 95 13.20 45.76 16.75
CA ASN A 95 14.05 46.93 16.99
C ASN A 95 15.53 46.57 16.76
N GLY A 96 16.19 47.28 15.83
CA GLY A 96 17.54 46.95 15.36
C GLY A 96 17.60 46.22 14.01
N THR A 97 16.45 46.00 13.34
CA THR A 97 16.41 45.53 11.94
C THR A 97 17.01 46.60 11.02
N GLN A 98 17.93 46.20 10.15
CA GLN A 98 18.66 47.07 9.22
C GLN A 98 18.32 46.71 7.78
N LEU A 99 18.13 47.73 6.95
CA LEU A 99 18.13 47.54 5.49
C LEU A 99 19.59 47.42 5.03
N ALA A 100 19.94 46.25 4.48
CA ALA A 100 21.30 45.96 4.04
C ALA A 100 21.53 46.15 2.54
N GLY A 101 20.45 46.21 1.75
CA GLY A 101 20.52 46.61 0.35
C GLY A 101 19.23 46.34 -0.40
N VAL A 102 19.01 47.13 -1.45
CA VAL A 102 17.91 46.93 -2.40
C VAL A 102 18.49 46.80 -3.80
N GLU A 103 18.02 45.81 -4.55
CA GLU A 103 18.37 45.61 -5.96
C GLU A 103 17.10 45.55 -6.79
N THR A 104 17.08 46.18 -7.96
CA THR A 104 15.99 46.11 -8.93
C THR A 104 16.49 45.46 -10.23
N PRO A 105 16.61 44.12 -10.28
CA PRO A 105 17.18 43.44 -11.45
C PRO A 105 16.33 43.62 -12.71
N GLU A 106 15.03 43.88 -12.53
CA GLU A 106 14.07 44.17 -13.59
C GLU A 106 13.13 45.31 -13.14
N PRO A 107 12.51 46.07 -14.05
CA PRO A 107 11.73 47.26 -13.71
C PRO A 107 10.59 47.05 -12.68
N ASN A 108 10.02 45.84 -12.62
CA ASN A 108 8.90 45.46 -11.75
C ASN A 108 9.30 44.51 -10.62
N LYS A 109 10.61 44.28 -10.42
CA LYS A 109 11.14 43.34 -9.43
C LYS A 109 12.10 44.02 -8.47
N ALA A 110 11.92 43.79 -7.18
CA ALA A 110 12.88 44.19 -6.15
C ALA A 110 13.37 43.01 -5.33
N ILE A 111 14.65 43.03 -5.00
CA ILE A 111 15.26 42.16 -4.01
C ILE A 111 15.69 43.04 -2.83
N ILE A 112 15.07 42.84 -1.68
CA ILE A 112 15.36 43.59 -0.46
C ILE A 112 16.13 42.68 0.48
N ARG A 113 17.25 43.15 1.01
CA ARG A 113 18.06 42.46 2.00
C ARG A 113 17.90 43.14 3.35
N LEU A 114 17.38 42.42 4.33
CA LEU A 114 17.24 42.89 5.70
C LEU A 114 18.17 42.11 6.62
N ILE A 115 18.79 42.80 7.58
CA ILE A 115 19.51 42.16 8.67
C ILE A 115 18.69 42.36 9.94
N PHE A 116 18.32 41.27 10.57
CA PHE A 116 17.54 41.26 11.79
C PHE A 116 18.47 41.15 13.02
N PRO A 117 18.06 41.65 14.20
CA PRO A 117 18.74 41.35 15.46
C PRO A 117 18.79 39.84 15.72
N ASP A 118 19.81 39.36 16.42
CA ASP A 118 19.98 37.94 16.71
C ASP A 118 18.80 37.37 17.52
N GLY A 119 18.35 36.17 17.16
CA GLY A 119 17.22 35.48 17.76
C GLY A 119 15.83 36.04 17.41
N SER A 120 15.75 37.08 16.57
CA SER A 120 14.47 37.68 16.19
C SER A 120 13.77 36.95 15.05
N LEU A 121 14.47 36.16 14.22
CA LEU A 121 13.88 35.34 13.15
C LEU A 121 13.45 33.93 13.61
N GLN A 122 13.33 33.69 14.92
CA GLN A 122 12.79 32.44 15.47
C GLN A 122 11.26 32.43 15.42
N CYS A 123 10.62 31.35 14.99
CA CYS A 123 9.15 31.30 14.79
C CYS A 123 8.34 31.64 16.05
N SER A 124 8.87 31.36 17.25
CA SER A 124 8.27 31.73 18.54
C SER A 124 8.34 33.23 18.88
N ASN A 125 9.35 33.94 18.37
CA ASN A 125 9.54 35.38 18.50
C ASN A 125 8.97 36.16 17.30
N PHE A 126 8.81 35.48 16.16
CA PHE A 126 8.17 35.98 14.95
C PHE A 126 6.64 35.78 14.94
N GLY A 127 6.08 35.15 15.98
CA GLY A 127 4.66 34.75 16.08
C GLY A 127 3.61 35.87 16.07
N GLY A 128 4.02 37.14 15.93
CA GLY A 128 3.14 38.27 15.63
C GLY A 128 3.33 38.87 14.22
N LEU A 129 4.41 38.53 13.53
CA LEU A 129 4.76 38.98 12.19
C LEU A 129 4.47 37.86 11.19
N ASP A 130 3.35 37.96 10.49
CA ASP A 130 3.09 37.14 9.31
C ASP A 130 4.08 37.60 8.23
N SER A 131 5.09 36.77 7.88
CA SER A 131 6.07 37.08 6.84
C SER A 131 5.41 37.39 5.51
N ASP A 132 4.24 36.82 5.29
CA ASP A 132 3.37 37.06 4.16
C ASP A 132 2.76 38.47 4.20
N ARG A 133 2.56 39.07 5.38
CA ARG A 133 2.08 40.45 5.54
C ARG A 133 3.17 41.51 5.49
N LEU A 134 4.37 41.24 6.01
CA LEU A 134 5.51 42.13 5.79
C LEU A 134 5.88 42.16 4.31
N THR A 135 5.90 40.99 3.67
CA THR A 135 6.09 40.86 2.22
C THR A 135 4.96 41.56 1.47
N LYS A 136 3.69 41.34 1.82
CA LYS A 136 2.55 42.03 1.19
C LYS A 136 2.50 43.53 1.45
N LEU A 137 2.94 44.04 2.60
CA LEU A 137 2.96 45.48 2.92
C LEU A 137 4.05 46.19 2.11
N ILE A 138 5.25 45.64 2.11
CA ILE A 138 6.35 46.18 1.30
C ILE A 138 5.98 46.04 -0.18
N GLN A 139 5.40 44.91 -0.59
CA GLN A 139 4.97 44.69 -1.96
C GLN A 139 3.80 45.60 -2.36
N SER A 140 2.79 45.84 -1.51
CA SER A 140 1.65 46.70 -1.84
C SER A 140 2.08 48.15 -1.95
N THR A 141 2.91 48.65 -1.03
CA THR A 141 3.41 50.02 -1.08
C THR A 141 4.38 50.25 -2.24
N LEU A 142 5.28 49.29 -2.50
CA LEU A 142 6.18 49.38 -3.64
C LEU A 142 5.47 49.17 -4.99
N LEU A 143 4.38 48.41 -5.01
CA LEU A 143 3.50 48.29 -6.17
C LEU A 143 2.77 49.62 -6.43
N GLU A 144 2.14 50.20 -5.42
CA GLU A 144 1.41 51.48 -5.53
C GLU A 144 2.31 52.66 -5.93
N THR A 145 3.56 52.67 -5.43
CA THR A 145 4.46 53.83 -5.57
C THR A 145 5.47 53.67 -6.70
N PHE A 146 5.93 52.44 -6.96
CA PHE A 146 7.05 52.16 -7.87
C PHE A 146 6.76 51.07 -8.91
N ASP A 147 5.53 50.53 -9.00
CA ASP A 147 5.13 49.45 -9.91
C ASP A 147 5.94 48.14 -9.72
N ILE A 148 6.39 47.89 -8.48
CA ILE A 148 7.15 46.68 -8.12
C ILE A 148 6.18 45.61 -7.64
N ASN A 149 5.83 44.66 -8.51
CA ASN A 149 4.90 43.56 -8.22
C ASN A 149 5.60 42.22 -7.91
N HIS A 150 6.91 42.11 -8.12
CA HIS A 150 7.70 40.94 -7.73
C HIS A 150 8.71 41.31 -6.65
N LEU A 151 8.45 40.87 -5.42
CA LEU A 151 9.30 41.19 -4.29
C LEU A 151 9.97 39.92 -3.74
N LEU A 152 11.29 39.95 -3.60
CA LEU A 152 12.07 38.94 -2.90
C LEU A 152 12.70 39.58 -1.67
N ILE A 153 12.23 39.21 -0.48
CA ILE A 153 12.86 39.64 0.77
C ILE A 153 13.82 38.55 1.22
N LEU A 154 15.09 38.89 1.22
CA LEU A 154 16.15 38.06 1.74
C LEU A 154 16.57 38.59 3.12
N VAL A 155 16.73 37.71 4.09
CA VAL A 155 17.01 38.06 5.48
C VAL A 155 18.17 37.23 6.03
N ARG A 156 18.80 37.77 7.07
CA ARG A 156 19.77 37.09 7.93
C ARG A 156 19.81 37.76 9.31
N GLU A 157 20.39 37.13 10.33
CA GLU A 157 20.70 37.75 11.62
C GLU A 157 22.12 38.37 11.66
N ASN A 158 22.40 39.18 12.69
CA ASN A 158 23.64 39.96 12.81
C ASN A 158 24.90 39.08 12.99
N GLN A 159 24.80 37.99 13.77
CA GLN A 159 25.91 37.10 14.14
C GLN A 159 25.98 35.81 13.29
N GLU A 160 25.24 35.69 12.19
CA GLU A 160 25.27 34.46 11.36
C GLU A 160 26.66 34.23 10.72
N ASP A 161 27.26 33.07 11.04
CA ASP A 161 28.61 32.65 10.64
C ASP A 161 28.83 32.53 9.11
N ASP A 162 27.77 32.39 8.31
CA ASP A 162 27.87 32.16 6.86
C ASP A 162 27.63 33.42 5.99
N LEU A 163 27.19 34.54 6.58
CA LEU A 163 26.84 35.81 5.91
C LEU A 163 25.86 35.68 4.71
N ARG A 164 25.15 34.55 4.54
CA ARG A 164 24.25 34.35 3.38
C ARG A 164 22.83 34.77 3.71
N TYR A 165 22.23 35.60 2.86
CA TYR A 165 20.81 35.92 2.99
C TYR A 165 19.94 34.76 2.47
N LYS A 166 18.89 34.44 3.20
CA LYS A 166 17.88 33.44 2.82
C LYS A 166 16.53 34.10 2.59
N ASN A 167 15.64 33.49 1.83
CA ASN A 167 14.27 34.00 1.73
C ASN A 167 13.65 34.08 3.14
N ILE A 168 12.96 35.17 3.47
CA ILE A 168 12.33 35.36 4.78
C ILE A 168 11.42 34.20 5.17
N VAL A 169 10.72 33.61 4.20
CA VAL A 169 9.85 32.46 4.42
C VAL A 169 10.68 31.20 4.72
N ASP A 170 11.68 30.90 3.90
CA ASP A 170 12.58 29.75 4.11
C ASP A 170 13.29 29.85 5.47
N ARG A 171 13.69 31.06 5.88
CA ARG A 171 14.34 31.32 7.17
C ARG A 171 13.41 31.07 8.35
N LEU A 172 12.13 31.39 8.23
CA LEU A 172 11.14 31.08 9.25
C LEU A 172 10.79 29.59 9.29
N MET A 173 10.86 28.91 8.14
CA MET A 173 10.66 27.46 8.02
C MET A 173 11.81 26.66 8.68
N GLU A 174 13.04 27.15 8.62
CA GLU A 174 14.19 26.56 9.33
C GLU A 174 14.04 26.64 10.86
N ASN A 175 13.28 27.62 11.36
CA ASN A 175 13.11 27.91 12.79
C ASN A 175 11.70 27.60 13.30
N ILE A 176 10.88 26.83 12.58
CA ILE A 176 9.66 26.26 13.16
C ILE A 176 10.15 25.36 14.30
N PRO A 177 9.92 25.71 15.59
CA PRO A 177 10.14 24.73 16.63
C PRO A 177 9.29 23.53 16.24
N HIS A 178 9.91 22.35 16.22
CA HIS A 178 9.15 21.10 16.20
C HIS A 178 7.98 21.32 17.16
N ILE A 179 6.74 21.38 16.64
CA ILE A 179 5.57 21.39 17.50
C ILE A 179 5.79 20.15 18.34
N SER A 180 6.01 20.35 19.63
CA SER A 180 6.34 19.24 20.49
C SER A 180 5.15 18.28 20.40
N LYS A 181 5.41 16.98 20.43
CA LYS A 181 4.32 16.01 20.43
C LYS A 181 3.29 16.34 21.52
N ALA A 182 3.74 16.86 22.67
CA ALA A 182 2.88 17.40 23.73
C ALA A 182 1.93 18.55 23.32
N GLU A 183 2.30 19.41 22.35
CA GLU A 183 1.42 20.43 21.78
C GLU A 183 0.45 19.85 20.74
N LEU A 184 0.82 18.76 20.04
CA LEU A 184 -0.08 17.96 19.20
C LEU A 184 -1.05 17.12 20.05
N ASP A 185 -0.57 16.52 21.14
CA ASP A 185 -1.30 15.68 22.11
C ASP A 185 -2.22 16.52 23.03
N GLY A 186 -1.90 17.81 23.20
CA GLY A 186 -2.73 18.78 23.91
C GLY A 186 -4.04 19.14 23.20
N TYR A 187 -4.14 18.84 21.90
CA TYR A 187 -5.33 19.03 21.08
C TYR A 187 -6.17 17.74 21.10
N LYS A 188 -7.07 17.61 22.08
CA LYS A 188 -7.94 16.43 22.21
C LYS A 188 -9.21 16.59 21.36
N PRO A 189 -9.40 15.83 20.25
CA PRO A 189 -10.71 15.74 19.61
C PRO A 189 -11.74 15.07 20.54
N VAL A 190 -13.02 15.40 20.34
CA VAL A 190 -14.11 14.96 21.24
C VAL A 190 -14.46 13.46 21.08
N ALA A 191 -13.96 12.79 20.04
CA ALA A 191 -14.14 11.35 19.84
C ALA A 191 -13.01 10.75 18.99
N ASP A 192 -12.47 9.62 19.44
CA ASP A 192 -11.58 8.77 18.66
C ASP A 192 -12.35 7.61 18.01
N PRO A 193 -11.84 7.07 16.90
CA PRO A 193 -12.50 5.95 16.24
C PRO A 193 -12.58 4.70 17.12
N LYS A 194 -13.60 3.87 16.88
CA LYS A 194 -13.71 2.54 17.50
C LYS A 194 -12.67 1.60 16.92
N GLU A 195 -11.85 1.06 17.81
CA GLU A 195 -10.58 0.40 17.55
C GLU A 195 -10.66 -0.90 16.72
N THR A 196 -11.67 -1.74 16.94
CA THR A 196 -11.69 -3.11 16.37
C THR A 196 -11.92 -3.16 14.87
N ASP A 197 -12.51 -2.11 14.27
CA ASP A 197 -12.89 -2.11 12.86
C ASP A 197 -11.88 -1.37 11.97
N LEU A 198 -10.95 -0.59 12.52
CA LEU A 198 -10.03 0.26 11.74
C LEU A 198 -8.72 -0.40 11.32
N ARG A 199 -8.28 -1.51 11.93
CA ARG A 199 -7.07 -2.21 11.49
C ARG A 199 -7.25 -2.88 10.13
N GLU A 200 -8.48 -3.29 9.84
CA GLU A 200 -8.86 -3.93 8.56
C GLU A 200 -9.21 -2.90 7.48
N VAL A 201 -9.31 -1.62 7.87
CA VAL A 201 -9.43 -0.46 6.98
C VAL A 201 -8.05 0.14 6.81
N GLY A 202 -7.21 -0.51 6.01
CA GLY A 202 -5.87 -0.03 5.72
C GLY A 202 -5.29 -0.76 4.52
N GLY A 203 -4.76 -0.04 3.55
CA GLY A 203 -4.11 -0.63 2.39
C GLY A 203 -3.84 0.41 1.31
N PHE A 204 -2.71 0.26 0.62
CA PHE A 204 -2.35 1.14 -0.47
C PHE A 204 -3.22 0.86 -1.71
N PRO A 205 -4.01 1.82 -2.21
CA PRO A 205 -4.78 1.62 -3.43
C PRO A 205 -3.84 1.41 -4.61
N ALA A 206 -3.96 0.27 -5.30
CA ALA A 206 -3.22 0.03 -6.53
C ALA A 206 -4.14 -0.60 -7.57
N THR A 207 -3.97 -0.17 -8.82
CA THR A 207 -4.72 -0.70 -9.95
C THR A 207 -4.16 -2.03 -10.39
N THR A 208 -5.03 -2.94 -10.82
CA THR A 208 -4.64 -4.10 -11.63
C THR A 208 -4.47 -3.67 -13.08
N GLY A 209 -3.63 -4.37 -13.83
CA GLY A 209 -3.35 -4.05 -15.23
C GLY A 209 -4.57 -4.18 -16.15
N ASN A 210 -5.45 -5.14 -15.83
CA ASN A 210 -6.72 -5.35 -16.55
C ASN A 210 -7.89 -4.67 -15.85
N THR A 211 -8.87 -4.21 -16.63
CA THR A 211 -10.15 -3.69 -16.12
C THR A 211 -10.89 -4.78 -15.35
N PRO A 212 -11.09 -4.63 -14.03
CA PRO A 212 -11.78 -5.64 -13.23
C PRO A 212 -13.23 -5.82 -13.70
N GLN A 213 -13.76 -7.03 -13.52
CA GLN A 213 -15.19 -7.29 -13.65
C GLN A 213 -15.79 -7.40 -12.25
N GLY A 214 -16.96 -6.80 -12.05
CA GLY A 214 -17.61 -6.76 -10.74
C GLY A 214 -19.06 -6.31 -10.83
N PHE A 215 -19.63 -5.90 -9.70
CA PHE A 215 -21.05 -5.56 -9.64
C PHE A 215 -21.43 -4.36 -10.52
N LEU A 216 -20.52 -3.42 -10.71
CA LEU A 216 -20.70 -2.21 -11.50
C LEU A 216 -20.21 -2.36 -12.95
N SER A 217 -19.88 -3.58 -13.41
CA SER A 217 -19.56 -3.83 -14.81
C SER A 217 -20.65 -3.31 -15.75
N GLY A 218 -20.26 -2.45 -16.69
CA GLY A 218 -21.17 -1.80 -17.65
C GLY A 218 -21.92 -0.57 -17.11
N LYS A 219 -21.59 -0.08 -15.91
CA LYS A 219 -22.08 1.20 -15.37
C LYS A 219 -21.05 2.31 -15.54
N GLY A 220 -21.50 3.51 -15.86
CA GLY A 220 -20.67 4.73 -15.83
C GLY A 220 -20.87 5.51 -14.54
N VAL A 221 -19.78 6.02 -13.97
CA VAL A 221 -19.82 6.85 -12.75
C VAL A 221 -19.03 8.13 -12.99
N PHE A 222 -19.76 9.24 -13.09
CA PHE A 222 -19.20 10.59 -13.20
C PHE A 222 -18.94 11.15 -11.81
N ILE A 223 -17.73 11.68 -11.59
CA ILE A 223 -17.29 12.15 -10.28
C ILE A 223 -16.72 13.56 -10.40
N ASN A 224 -17.37 14.47 -9.67
CA ASN A 224 -16.84 15.79 -9.38
C ASN A 224 -16.17 15.81 -8.00
N SER A 225 -14.92 16.26 -7.98
CA SER A 225 -14.07 16.35 -6.79
C SER A 225 -13.93 17.80 -6.32
N ALA A 226 -15.03 18.45 -5.94
CA ALA A 226 -15.08 19.85 -5.52
C ALA A 226 -14.49 20.85 -6.54
N HIS A 227 -14.16 22.06 -6.08
CA HIS A 227 -13.86 23.21 -6.95
C HIS A 227 -12.52 23.11 -7.68
N GLY A 228 -11.41 23.05 -6.95
CA GLY A 228 -10.05 23.17 -7.49
C GLY A 228 -9.52 24.60 -7.54
N VAL A 229 -8.30 24.77 -8.05
CA VAL A 229 -7.67 26.08 -8.27
C VAL A 229 -8.30 26.73 -9.51
N VAL A 230 -8.86 27.93 -9.32
CA VAL A 230 -9.60 28.70 -10.34
C VAL A 230 -8.95 30.05 -10.63
N TYR A 231 -9.05 30.51 -11.86
CA TYR A 231 -8.64 31.85 -12.27
C TYR A 231 -9.68 32.91 -11.88
N ARG A 232 -9.22 33.96 -11.20
CA ARG A 232 -10.01 35.10 -10.73
C ARG A 232 -9.72 36.34 -11.57
N SER A 233 -10.63 36.65 -12.49
CA SER A 233 -10.56 37.71 -13.51
C SER A 233 -10.19 39.10 -12.97
N LYS A 234 -10.86 39.61 -11.93
CA LYS A 234 -10.60 40.96 -11.39
C LYS A 234 -9.21 41.15 -10.78
N SER A 235 -8.54 40.05 -10.44
CA SER A 235 -7.24 40.06 -9.78
C SER A 235 -6.13 39.45 -10.64
N ASN A 236 -6.44 39.09 -11.90
CA ASN A 236 -5.54 38.39 -12.84
C ASN A 236 -4.69 37.29 -12.19
N ARG A 237 -5.30 36.46 -11.34
CA ARG A 237 -4.57 35.45 -10.54
C ARG A 237 -5.34 34.15 -10.39
N TRP A 238 -4.60 33.09 -10.15
CA TRP A 238 -5.14 31.78 -9.78
C TRP A 238 -5.24 31.66 -8.26
N GLY A 239 -6.31 31.04 -7.78
CA GLY A 239 -6.51 30.84 -6.35
C GLY A 239 -7.59 29.82 -6.03
N LEU A 240 -7.66 29.48 -4.75
CA LEU A 240 -8.71 28.62 -4.20
C LEU A 240 -10.01 29.39 -4.07
N GLN A 241 -11.14 28.69 -4.12
CA GLN A 241 -12.47 29.24 -3.85
C GLN A 241 -12.70 29.38 -2.35
N ARG A 242 -12.28 28.38 -1.57
CA ARG A 242 -12.36 28.35 -0.10
C ARG A 242 -11.04 28.77 0.56
N GLY A 243 -11.12 29.26 1.78
CA GLY A 243 -9.95 29.56 2.61
C GLY A 243 -9.23 28.29 3.08
N LEU A 244 -7.95 28.41 3.42
CA LEU A 244 -7.20 27.35 4.10
C LEU A 244 -7.50 27.48 5.61
N LEU A 245 -8.22 26.52 6.17
CA LEU A 245 -8.63 26.50 7.58
C LEU A 245 -8.28 25.14 8.18
N LEU A 246 -7.77 25.15 9.42
CA LEU A 246 -7.49 23.91 10.17
C LEU A 246 -6.61 22.91 9.39
N GLU A 247 -5.63 23.43 8.64
CA GLU A 247 -4.72 22.67 7.75
C GLU A 247 -5.37 22.01 6.52
N LEU A 248 -6.66 22.27 6.27
CA LEU A 248 -7.45 21.67 5.20
C LEU A 248 -8.06 22.73 4.28
N ASN A 249 -8.55 22.25 3.15
CA ASN A 249 -9.27 23.02 2.15
C ASN A 249 -10.09 22.09 1.24
N GLU A 250 -11.36 22.41 1.08
CA GLU A 250 -12.31 21.66 0.25
C GLU A 250 -11.78 21.41 -1.18
N ASP A 251 -11.23 22.45 -1.80
CA ASP A 251 -10.88 22.49 -3.23
C ASP A 251 -9.76 21.49 -3.59
N ILE A 252 -9.00 21.01 -2.59
CA ILE A 252 -7.85 20.13 -2.75
C ILE A 252 -8.09 18.76 -2.12
N HIS A 253 -8.49 18.72 -0.85
CA HIS A 253 -8.47 17.48 -0.06
C HIS A 253 -9.61 16.51 -0.42
N VAL A 254 -10.70 17.02 -1.01
CA VAL A 254 -11.74 16.16 -1.61
C VAL A 254 -11.18 15.40 -2.82
N ALA A 255 -10.38 16.05 -3.66
CA ALA A 255 -9.74 15.41 -4.80
C ALA A 255 -8.76 14.31 -4.35
N GLU A 256 -8.00 14.51 -3.27
CA GLU A 256 -7.15 13.45 -2.72
C GLU A 256 -7.94 12.20 -2.32
N MET A 257 -9.08 12.35 -1.64
CA MET A 257 -9.95 11.21 -1.29
C MET A 257 -10.46 10.48 -2.53
N VAL A 258 -10.88 11.22 -3.55
CA VAL A 258 -11.41 10.64 -4.79
C VAL A 258 -10.31 9.92 -5.58
N ASN A 259 -9.16 10.56 -5.74
CA ASN A 259 -8.05 10.05 -6.53
C ASN A 259 -7.42 8.82 -5.87
N TRP A 260 -7.26 8.81 -4.55
CA TRP A 260 -6.73 7.64 -3.84
C TRP A 260 -7.76 6.52 -3.67
N TYR A 261 -8.99 6.81 -3.22
CA TYR A 261 -9.91 5.76 -2.78
C TYR A 261 -11.12 5.56 -3.68
N LEU A 262 -11.97 6.58 -3.84
CA LEU A 262 -13.30 6.38 -4.45
C LEU A 262 -13.19 5.88 -5.90
N SER A 263 -12.31 6.50 -6.70
CA SER A 263 -12.10 6.09 -8.08
C SER A 263 -11.61 4.64 -8.19
N ASN A 264 -10.74 4.20 -7.28
CA ASN A 264 -10.24 2.83 -7.25
C ASN A 264 -11.30 1.83 -6.78
N TYR A 265 -12.12 2.14 -5.77
CA TYR A 265 -13.26 1.28 -5.38
C TYR A 265 -14.23 1.05 -6.53
N LEU A 266 -14.56 2.11 -7.28
CA LEU A 266 -15.49 2.03 -8.41
C LEU A 266 -14.91 1.22 -9.57
N ARG A 267 -13.65 1.47 -9.95
CA ARG A 267 -12.95 0.69 -11.00
C ARG A 267 -12.77 -0.77 -10.60
N ASN A 268 -12.45 -1.04 -9.34
CA ASN A 268 -12.33 -2.40 -8.82
C ASN A 268 -13.66 -3.18 -8.84
N ALA A 269 -14.78 -2.48 -8.80
CA ALA A 269 -16.12 -3.04 -8.97
C ALA A 269 -16.56 -3.14 -10.44
N GLY A 270 -15.70 -2.75 -11.39
CA GLY A 270 -15.95 -2.82 -12.84
C GLY A 270 -16.61 -1.59 -13.45
N ALA A 271 -16.76 -0.48 -12.71
CA ALA A 271 -17.34 0.74 -13.26
C ALA A 271 -16.38 1.45 -14.24
N GLN A 272 -16.95 2.06 -15.29
CA GLN A 272 -16.26 3.07 -16.07
C GLN A 272 -16.33 4.39 -15.31
N VAL A 273 -15.18 4.85 -14.79
CA VAL A 273 -15.12 6.09 -14.01
C VAL A 273 -14.72 7.26 -14.90
N TRP A 274 -15.58 8.27 -14.92
CA TRP A 274 -15.44 9.52 -15.66
C TRP A 274 -15.12 10.66 -14.67
N PRO A 275 -13.84 10.99 -14.48
CA PRO A 275 -13.46 12.07 -13.59
C PRO A 275 -13.66 13.43 -14.26
N GLU A 276 -14.07 14.42 -13.50
CA GLU A 276 -14.20 15.81 -14.01
C GLU A 276 -12.97 16.67 -13.67
N ARG A 277 -11.99 16.10 -12.95
CA ARG A 277 -10.67 16.66 -12.66
C ARG A 277 -9.60 15.59 -12.87
N GLU A 278 -8.34 15.98 -13.09
CA GLU A 278 -7.25 15.02 -13.29
C GLU A 278 -7.05 14.13 -12.03
N LEU A 279 -6.86 12.83 -12.25
CA LEU A 279 -6.68 11.84 -11.18
C LEU A 279 -5.21 11.60 -10.83
N ASP A 280 -4.31 11.88 -11.77
CA ASP A 280 -2.90 11.54 -11.64
C ASP A 280 -2.10 12.63 -10.89
N PHE A 281 -1.43 12.21 -9.82
CA PHE A 281 -0.52 13.04 -9.02
C PHE A 281 0.83 13.29 -9.71
N GLN A 282 1.13 12.56 -10.79
CA GLN A 282 2.38 12.71 -11.54
C GLN A 282 2.47 14.08 -12.23
N THR A 283 3.48 14.86 -11.86
CA THR A 283 3.72 16.22 -12.38
C THR A 283 4.29 16.24 -13.79
N ASN A 284 4.85 15.11 -14.23
CA ASN A 284 5.31 14.91 -15.60
C ASN A 284 4.17 14.43 -16.49
N MET A 285 4.15 14.89 -17.75
CA MET A 285 3.25 14.38 -18.77
C MET A 285 3.99 14.20 -20.08
N VAL A 286 3.79 13.03 -20.69
CA VAL A 286 4.35 12.68 -21.99
C VAL A 286 3.21 12.23 -22.89
N ILE A 287 3.11 12.81 -24.09
CA ILE A 287 2.09 12.42 -25.06
C ILE A 287 2.79 11.96 -26.34
N VAL A 288 2.46 10.75 -26.81
CA VAL A 288 2.94 10.21 -28.08
C VAL A 288 1.78 10.19 -29.06
N ASP A 289 1.95 10.85 -30.19
CA ASP A 289 0.95 10.90 -31.26
C ASP A 289 1.29 9.90 -32.37
N SER A 290 0.27 9.38 -33.06
CA SER A 290 0.39 8.41 -34.15
C SER A 290 0.93 9.03 -35.44
N LEU A 291 0.72 10.33 -35.65
CA LEU A 291 1.21 11.08 -36.79
C LEU A 291 2.48 11.86 -36.42
N GLU A 292 3.63 11.38 -36.92
CA GLU A 292 4.92 12.00 -36.67
C GLU A 292 4.97 13.47 -37.15
N GLY A 293 5.41 14.38 -36.28
CA GLY A 293 5.66 15.79 -36.59
C GLY A 293 4.81 16.82 -35.82
N SER A 294 3.83 16.39 -35.03
CA SER A 294 2.97 17.26 -34.21
C SER A 294 3.45 17.47 -32.77
N MET A 295 4.47 16.72 -32.32
CA MET A 295 4.87 16.64 -30.92
C MET A 295 6.29 17.18 -30.67
N PRO A 296 6.59 17.71 -29.47
CA PRO A 296 7.94 18.13 -29.09
C PRO A 296 8.99 17.03 -29.27
N ALA A 297 10.25 17.40 -29.57
CA ALA A 297 11.36 16.49 -29.88
C ALA A 297 11.73 15.47 -28.79
N ASN A 298 11.10 15.53 -27.60
CA ASN A 298 11.35 14.65 -26.46
C ASN A 298 10.12 13.83 -26.04
N SER A 299 9.08 13.73 -26.88
CA SER A 299 7.81 13.10 -26.48
C SER A 299 7.78 11.57 -26.62
N GLY A 300 8.72 10.99 -27.38
CA GLY A 300 8.72 9.57 -27.74
C GLY A 300 8.39 9.36 -29.22
N ALA A 301 8.04 8.13 -29.60
CA ALA A 301 7.74 7.78 -30.99
C ALA A 301 6.63 6.71 -31.11
N CYS A 302 5.84 6.77 -32.18
CA CYS A 302 4.89 5.73 -32.55
C CYS A 302 5.44 4.91 -33.72
N THR A 303 5.75 3.63 -33.49
CA THR A 303 6.21 2.72 -34.54
C THR A 303 5.06 1.85 -35.03
N LYS A 304 4.94 1.68 -36.35
CA LYS A 304 3.79 1.00 -36.98
C LYS A 304 4.25 -0.13 -37.89
N THR A 305 3.51 -1.24 -37.86
CA THR A 305 3.63 -2.36 -38.82
C THR A 305 2.27 -2.61 -39.47
N GLY A 306 2.28 -3.25 -40.65
CA GLY A 306 1.07 -3.47 -41.44
C GLY A 306 0.56 -2.20 -42.13
N THR A 307 -0.71 -2.19 -42.52
CA THR A 307 -1.33 -1.08 -43.25
C THR A 307 -2.21 -0.23 -42.33
N TRP A 308 -1.78 1.01 -42.10
CA TRP A 308 -2.55 2.05 -41.42
C TRP A 308 -2.99 3.11 -42.43
N THR A 309 -4.26 3.51 -42.38
CA THR A 309 -4.82 4.54 -43.26
C THR A 309 -5.09 5.80 -42.46
N THR A 310 -4.52 6.92 -42.88
CA THR A 310 -4.82 8.24 -42.32
C THR A 310 -6.20 8.71 -42.76
N VAL A 311 -7.01 9.16 -41.80
CA VAL A 311 -8.35 9.70 -42.01
C VAL A 311 -8.36 11.17 -41.56
N ASN A 312 -8.77 12.06 -42.46
CA ASN A 312 -8.97 13.48 -42.14
C ASN A 312 -10.12 13.59 -41.12
N GLY A 313 -9.90 14.21 -39.95
CA GLY A 313 -10.92 14.17 -38.90
C GLY A 313 -10.68 15.07 -37.67
N LYS A 314 -11.11 14.54 -36.52
CA LYS A 314 -11.07 15.16 -35.17
C LYS A 314 -10.06 14.44 -34.26
N GLY A 315 -8.90 14.06 -34.80
CA GLY A 315 -7.79 13.52 -34.00
C GLY A 315 -7.27 14.55 -33.00
N PHE A 316 -6.48 14.09 -32.04
CA PHE A 316 -5.84 14.90 -31.03
C PHE A 316 -4.89 15.90 -31.67
N LYS A 317 -4.81 17.07 -31.03
CA LYS A 317 -3.87 18.12 -31.38
C LYS A 317 -3.34 18.74 -30.11
N LEU A 318 -2.04 18.53 -29.87
CA LEU A 318 -1.34 19.28 -28.84
C LEU A 318 -1.18 20.74 -29.30
N TYR A 319 -1.56 21.66 -28.44
CA TYR A 319 -1.33 23.08 -28.66
C TYR A 319 -0.05 23.51 -27.94
N THR A 320 0.75 24.35 -28.61
CA THR A 320 1.88 25.00 -27.96
C THR A 320 1.35 26.01 -26.95
N PRO A 321 1.75 25.94 -25.67
CA PRO A 321 1.39 26.95 -24.69
C PRO A 321 1.71 28.37 -25.21
N PRO A 322 0.82 29.36 -24.98
CA PRO A 322 -0.35 29.33 -24.10
C PRO A 322 -1.56 28.56 -24.66
N ASN A 323 -2.15 27.64 -23.88
CA ASN A 323 -3.48 27.11 -24.20
C ASN A 323 -4.55 28.11 -23.77
N ARG A 324 -5.37 28.55 -24.73
CA ARG A 324 -6.48 29.51 -24.60
C ARG A 324 -7.81 28.79 -24.69
N THR A 325 -8.91 29.45 -24.33
CA THR A 325 -10.28 28.89 -24.37
C THR A 325 -10.69 28.31 -25.74
N SER A 326 -10.17 28.88 -26.84
CA SER A 326 -10.44 28.40 -28.21
C SER A 326 -9.59 27.20 -28.64
N ASN A 327 -8.61 26.78 -27.82
CA ASN A 327 -7.80 25.60 -28.07
C ASN A 327 -8.54 24.35 -27.59
N LEU A 328 -9.17 23.62 -28.53
CA LEU A 328 -9.97 22.42 -28.26
C LEU A 328 -9.25 21.19 -28.86
N PRO A 329 -8.52 20.39 -28.03
CA PRO A 329 -7.58 19.37 -28.51
C PRO A 329 -8.17 18.35 -29.49
N PHE A 330 -9.47 18.08 -29.41
CA PHE A 330 -10.16 17.08 -30.24
C PHE A 330 -11.22 17.68 -31.18
N ARG A 331 -11.20 19.00 -31.44
CA ARG A 331 -12.28 19.69 -32.17
C ARG A 331 -11.82 20.77 -33.16
N ALA A 332 -10.65 21.38 -33.02
CA ALA A 332 -10.15 22.29 -34.06
C ALA A 332 -9.74 21.49 -35.30
N GLY A 333 -10.49 21.65 -36.39
CA GLY A 333 -10.55 20.76 -37.56
C GLY A 333 -9.28 20.61 -38.41
N THR A 334 -8.18 20.14 -37.81
CA THR A 334 -6.92 19.81 -38.50
C THR A 334 -6.27 18.49 -38.03
N GLY A 335 -6.83 17.80 -37.02
CA GLY A 335 -6.24 16.56 -36.49
C GLY A 335 -6.66 15.35 -37.31
N SER A 336 -5.75 14.75 -38.06
CA SER A 336 -6.02 13.44 -38.67
C SER A 336 -5.79 12.34 -37.62
N TYR A 337 -6.44 11.20 -37.80
CA TYR A 337 -6.16 10.00 -37.00
C TYR A 337 -5.88 8.84 -37.96
N GLU A 338 -5.36 7.73 -37.44
CA GLU A 338 -5.07 6.55 -38.26
C GLU A 338 -5.97 5.38 -37.88
N ARG A 339 -6.28 4.51 -38.84
CA ARG A 339 -7.01 3.28 -38.58
C ARG A 339 -6.53 2.12 -39.43
N ALA A 340 -6.66 0.91 -38.90
CA ALA A 340 -6.36 -0.34 -39.58
C ALA A 340 -7.62 -1.20 -39.67
N ALA A 341 -7.83 -1.86 -40.82
CA ALA A 341 -8.91 -2.83 -40.96
C ALA A 341 -8.66 -4.02 -40.02
N VAL A 342 -9.71 -4.48 -39.36
CA VAL A 342 -9.57 -5.59 -38.40
C VAL A 342 -9.31 -6.93 -39.09
N THR A 343 -8.57 -7.81 -38.42
CA THR A 343 -8.27 -9.17 -38.91
C THR A 343 -9.05 -10.25 -38.15
N LYS A 344 -9.44 -11.31 -38.86
CA LYS A 344 -10.24 -12.44 -38.34
C LYS A 344 -9.39 -13.58 -37.76
N SER A 345 -8.07 -13.52 -37.91
CA SER A 345 -7.19 -14.68 -37.66
C SER A 345 -6.75 -14.86 -36.20
N GLY A 346 -7.13 -13.95 -35.30
CA GLY A 346 -6.58 -13.90 -33.94
C GLY A 346 -5.08 -13.55 -33.88
N THR A 347 -4.43 -13.39 -35.03
CA THR A 347 -3.06 -12.90 -35.16
C THR A 347 -3.11 -11.47 -35.74
N PRO A 348 -2.52 -10.47 -35.08
CA PRO A 348 -2.47 -9.11 -35.59
C PRO A 348 -1.77 -9.06 -36.96
N THR A 349 -2.36 -8.33 -37.91
CA THR A 349 -1.74 -8.02 -39.22
C THR A 349 -1.26 -6.58 -39.31
N ALA A 350 -1.64 -5.75 -38.34
CA ALA A 350 -1.16 -4.39 -38.15
C ALA A 350 -1.02 -4.11 -36.65
N THR A 351 0.02 -3.37 -36.28
CA THR A 351 0.30 -2.97 -34.89
C THR A 351 0.83 -1.53 -34.88
N ALA A 352 0.47 -0.78 -33.84
CA ALA A 352 1.04 0.53 -33.56
C ALA A 352 1.55 0.56 -32.12
N VAL A 353 2.81 0.92 -31.90
CA VAL A 353 3.48 0.93 -30.59
C VAL A 353 3.94 2.33 -30.24
N PHE A 354 3.25 2.94 -29.28
CA PHE A 354 3.52 4.25 -28.69
C PHE A 354 4.54 4.12 -27.57
N THR A 355 5.78 4.54 -27.82
CA THR A 355 6.88 4.45 -26.85
C THR A 355 7.25 5.84 -26.32
N PRO A 356 6.79 6.24 -25.12
CA PRO A 356 7.14 7.53 -24.51
C PRO A 356 8.61 7.60 -24.10
N LYS A 357 9.14 8.82 -24.01
CA LYS A 357 10.40 9.10 -23.31
C LYS A 357 10.06 9.58 -21.89
N ILE A 358 9.99 8.65 -20.94
CA ILE A 358 9.66 8.90 -19.54
C ILE A 358 10.78 9.72 -18.88
N PRO A 359 10.50 10.91 -18.32
CA PRO A 359 11.54 11.79 -17.79
C PRO A 359 12.10 11.31 -16.44
N VAL A 360 11.23 10.75 -15.59
CA VAL A 360 11.59 10.29 -14.24
C VAL A 360 10.85 8.98 -13.95
N GLU A 361 11.54 8.03 -13.32
CA GLU A 361 10.93 6.77 -12.85
C GLU A 361 9.74 7.08 -11.94
N GLY A 362 8.63 6.36 -12.10
CA GLY A 362 7.50 6.52 -11.22
C GLY A 362 6.23 5.88 -11.73
N TYR A 363 5.13 6.18 -11.03
CA TYR A 363 3.79 5.78 -11.43
C TYR A 363 3.19 6.86 -12.33
N TYR A 364 2.58 6.41 -13.43
CA TYR A 364 1.91 7.25 -14.41
C TYR A 364 0.55 6.64 -14.73
N HIS A 365 -0.49 7.46 -14.71
CA HIS A 365 -1.73 7.11 -15.37
C HIS A 365 -1.51 7.13 -16.87
N VAL A 366 -1.99 6.09 -17.54
CA VAL A 366 -1.90 5.92 -18.99
C VAL A 366 -3.28 6.12 -19.57
N TYR A 367 -3.36 6.95 -20.61
CA TYR A 367 -4.59 7.25 -21.34
C TYR A 367 -4.36 7.05 -22.83
N ILE A 368 -5.40 6.64 -23.55
CA ILE A 368 -5.42 6.58 -25.02
C ILE A 368 -6.53 7.48 -25.57
N SER A 369 -6.25 8.12 -26.69
CA SER A 369 -7.23 8.78 -27.53
C SER A 369 -7.40 7.99 -28.83
N PHE A 370 -8.62 8.02 -29.36
CA PHE A 370 -9.02 7.58 -30.68
C PHE A 370 -10.27 8.37 -31.07
N VAL A 371 -10.64 8.41 -32.35
CA VAL A 371 -11.93 9.00 -32.75
C VAL A 371 -13.02 7.96 -32.53
N GLY A 372 -14.12 8.25 -31.85
CA GLY A 372 -15.23 7.28 -31.72
C GLY A 372 -16.11 7.26 -32.98
N ALA A 373 -16.37 6.09 -33.58
CA ALA A 373 -17.28 6.00 -34.74
C ALA A 373 -17.94 4.63 -34.91
N ALA A 374 -19.15 4.61 -35.47
CA ALA A 374 -19.96 3.39 -35.62
C ALA A 374 -19.32 2.26 -36.45
N ASP A 375 -18.35 2.57 -37.32
CA ASP A 375 -17.61 1.59 -38.12
C ASP A 375 -16.33 1.07 -37.44
N GLN A 376 -16.10 1.42 -36.16
CA GLN A 376 -14.94 0.98 -35.39
C GLN A 376 -15.22 -0.24 -34.52
N ALA A 377 -14.16 -0.87 -34.01
CA ALA A 377 -14.25 -2.07 -33.20
C ALA A 377 -14.85 -1.79 -31.81
N ARG A 378 -15.62 -2.74 -31.27
CA ARG A 378 -16.13 -2.70 -29.90
C ARG A 378 -15.19 -3.35 -28.90
N GLY A 379 -14.22 -4.14 -29.37
CA GLY A 379 -13.18 -4.75 -28.54
C GLY A 379 -11.78 -4.56 -29.11
N ALA A 380 -11.39 -3.31 -29.40
CA ALA A 380 -10.05 -2.99 -29.86
C ALA A 380 -9.01 -3.43 -28.84
N HIS A 381 -7.97 -4.11 -29.30
CA HIS A 381 -6.95 -4.71 -28.45
C HIS A 381 -5.84 -3.72 -28.12
N VAL A 382 -5.59 -3.48 -26.84
CA VAL A 382 -4.53 -2.59 -26.35
C VAL A 382 -3.66 -3.34 -25.34
N GLY A 383 -2.36 -3.44 -25.60
CA GLY A 383 -1.35 -3.93 -24.66
C GLY A 383 -0.58 -2.79 -24.03
N ILE A 384 -0.47 -2.76 -22.71
CA ILE A 384 0.29 -1.76 -21.96
C ILE A 384 1.53 -2.45 -21.40
N ARG A 385 2.71 -2.11 -21.93
CA ARG A 385 4.01 -2.63 -21.50
C ARG A 385 4.59 -1.73 -20.43
N HIS A 386 4.80 -2.27 -19.23
CA HIS A 386 5.31 -1.58 -18.05
C HIS A 386 6.39 -2.42 -17.36
N THR A 387 6.96 -1.91 -16.26
CA THR A 387 8.03 -2.61 -15.53
C THR A 387 7.64 -3.96 -14.90
N GLY A 388 6.34 -4.30 -14.91
CA GLY A 388 5.80 -5.57 -14.44
C GLY A 388 5.50 -6.58 -15.54
N GLY A 389 5.58 -6.20 -16.82
CA GLY A 389 5.17 -7.04 -17.95
C GLY A 389 4.29 -6.29 -18.95
N GLU A 390 3.38 -7.00 -19.60
CA GLU A 390 2.35 -6.43 -20.48
C GLU A 390 0.98 -6.76 -19.91
N SER A 391 0.13 -5.73 -19.76
CA SER A 391 -1.28 -5.85 -19.37
C SER A 391 -2.16 -5.63 -20.60
N GLU A 392 -3.28 -6.35 -20.73
CA GLU A 392 -4.13 -6.29 -21.93
C GLU A 392 -5.52 -5.72 -21.64
N GLN A 393 -5.98 -4.81 -22.50
CA GLN A 393 -7.31 -4.24 -22.43
C GLN A 393 -8.05 -4.35 -23.76
N ARG A 394 -9.38 -4.44 -23.63
CA ARG A 394 -10.32 -4.38 -24.75
C ARG A 394 -11.15 -3.12 -24.58
N ILE A 395 -10.95 -2.16 -25.47
CA ILE A 395 -11.64 -0.87 -25.44
C ILE A 395 -12.71 -0.79 -26.53
N ILE A 396 -13.82 -0.14 -26.20
CA ILE A 396 -14.90 0.13 -27.15
C ILE A 396 -14.53 1.39 -27.92
N GLN A 397 -14.38 1.29 -29.24
CA GLN A 397 -14.07 2.44 -30.10
C GLN A 397 -15.28 2.92 -30.93
N THR A 398 -16.44 2.27 -30.79
CA THR A 398 -17.68 2.77 -31.41
C THR A 398 -18.23 4.04 -30.77
N ARG A 399 -17.74 4.36 -29.57
CA ARG A 399 -18.14 5.45 -28.68
C ARG A 399 -16.98 5.83 -27.77
N ASP A 400 -17.18 6.76 -26.84
CA ASP A 400 -16.20 7.14 -25.80
C ASP A 400 -14.87 7.63 -26.36
N GLY A 401 -14.86 8.07 -27.62
CA GLY A 401 -13.68 8.58 -28.31
C GLY A 401 -13.66 10.11 -28.34
N ASN A 402 -12.59 10.66 -28.90
CA ASN A 402 -12.27 12.09 -28.91
C ASN A 402 -12.12 12.70 -27.51
N THR A 403 -11.61 11.89 -26.58
CA THR A 403 -11.29 12.21 -25.19
C THR A 403 -10.14 11.32 -24.71
N TRP A 404 -9.69 11.51 -23.49
CA TRP A 404 -8.66 10.68 -22.87
C TRP A 404 -9.28 9.48 -22.15
N VAL A 405 -9.26 8.31 -22.80
CA VAL A 405 -9.72 7.05 -22.21
C VAL A 405 -8.64 6.47 -21.31
N TRP A 406 -8.94 6.32 -20.03
CA TRP A 406 -7.99 5.78 -19.05
C TRP A 406 -7.75 4.28 -19.24
N LEU A 407 -6.48 3.89 -19.28
CA LEU A 407 -6.02 2.50 -19.41
C LEU A 407 -5.47 1.92 -18.11
N GLY A 408 -5.01 2.72 -17.16
CA GLY A 408 -4.44 2.17 -15.93
C GLY A 408 -3.43 3.09 -15.25
N ASN A 409 -2.96 2.69 -14.08
CA ASN A 409 -1.82 3.31 -13.41
C ASN A 409 -0.67 2.32 -13.33
N PHE A 410 0.45 2.64 -13.96
CA PHE A 410 1.57 1.71 -14.14
C PHE A 410 2.88 2.35 -13.74
N HIS A 411 3.80 1.51 -13.26
CA HIS A 411 5.16 1.94 -12.95
C HIS A 411 6.07 1.82 -14.18
N PHE A 412 6.77 2.90 -14.49
CA PHE A 412 7.73 3.00 -15.59
C PHE A 412 9.10 3.43 -15.08
N ASP A 413 10.15 2.90 -15.70
CA ASP A 413 11.51 3.39 -15.53
C ASP A 413 11.72 4.68 -16.35
N ALA A 414 12.66 5.54 -15.95
CA ALA A 414 13.06 6.68 -16.76
C ALA A 414 13.71 6.21 -18.08
N GLY A 415 13.47 6.95 -19.17
CA GLY A 415 14.00 6.65 -20.49
C GLY A 415 12.92 6.24 -21.49
N GLN A 416 13.34 5.62 -22.59
CA GLN A 416 12.46 5.21 -23.70
C GLN A 416 12.74 3.73 -24.02
N ASP A 417 11.81 2.83 -23.68
CA ASP A 417 11.93 1.38 -23.88
C ASP A 417 10.60 0.78 -24.36
N SER A 418 10.56 0.33 -25.62
CA SER A 418 9.34 -0.22 -26.23
C SER A 418 8.88 -1.57 -25.67
N ASN A 419 9.71 -2.25 -24.88
CA ASN A 419 9.40 -3.54 -24.26
C ASN A 419 8.90 -3.41 -22.82
N LYS A 420 9.22 -2.30 -22.14
CA LYS A 420 8.91 -2.09 -20.71
C LYS A 420 8.28 -0.72 -20.39
N GLY A 421 8.02 0.07 -21.42
CA GLY A 421 7.37 1.38 -21.32
C GLY A 421 6.75 1.78 -22.65
N ALA A 422 5.61 1.17 -23.00
CA ALA A 422 4.88 1.48 -24.23
C ALA A 422 3.40 1.10 -24.15
N VAL A 423 2.60 1.65 -25.06
CA VAL A 423 1.24 1.17 -25.36
C VAL A 423 1.23 0.64 -26.80
N ALA A 424 0.84 -0.61 -26.98
CA ALA A 424 0.67 -1.26 -28.27
C ALA A 424 -0.81 -1.42 -28.58
N VAL A 425 -1.22 -1.08 -29.81
CA VAL A 425 -2.58 -1.29 -30.30
C VAL A 425 -2.51 -2.29 -31.45
N TYR A 426 -3.36 -3.32 -31.37
CA TYR A 426 -3.38 -4.43 -32.31
C TYR A 426 -4.73 -4.48 -33.04
N ASN A 427 -4.72 -4.86 -34.32
CA ASN A 427 -5.94 -4.95 -35.13
C ASN A 427 -6.64 -6.34 -35.05
N ASP A 428 -6.25 -7.19 -34.10
CA ASP A 428 -6.88 -8.48 -33.82
C ASP A 428 -8.06 -8.30 -32.84
N VAL A 429 -9.27 -8.44 -33.36
CA VAL A 429 -10.50 -8.28 -32.58
C VAL A 429 -11.33 -9.55 -32.63
N ALA A 430 -12.33 -9.63 -31.76
CA ALA A 430 -13.30 -10.71 -31.80
C ALA A 430 -14.00 -10.77 -33.17
N ALA A 431 -14.37 -11.97 -33.62
CA ALA A 431 -15.03 -12.16 -34.92
C ALA A 431 -16.34 -11.36 -35.09
N SER A 432 -16.98 -10.97 -33.98
CA SER A 432 -18.17 -10.10 -33.95
C SER A 432 -17.94 -8.69 -34.49
N ASP A 433 -16.69 -8.21 -34.49
CA ASP A 433 -16.30 -6.90 -35.01
C ASP A 433 -15.81 -6.97 -36.48
N ALA A 434 -16.02 -8.09 -37.18
CA ALA A 434 -15.56 -8.27 -38.55
C ALA A 434 -16.05 -7.16 -39.52
N GLY A 435 -15.11 -6.59 -40.27
CA GLY A 435 -15.40 -5.51 -41.22
C GLY A 435 -15.35 -4.10 -40.62
N SER A 436 -15.07 -3.99 -39.32
CA SER A 436 -14.78 -2.72 -38.64
C SER A 436 -13.31 -2.29 -38.77
N TYR A 437 -12.96 -1.20 -38.10
CA TYR A 437 -11.61 -0.67 -37.99
C TYR A 437 -11.16 -0.54 -36.53
N VAL A 438 -9.87 -0.74 -36.26
CA VAL A 438 -9.23 -0.25 -35.03
C VAL A 438 -8.60 1.11 -35.33
N ALA A 439 -8.95 2.11 -34.54
CA ALA A 439 -8.45 3.48 -34.65
C ALA A 439 -7.37 3.77 -33.61
N ILE A 440 -6.42 4.61 -33.99
CA ILE A 440 -5.38 5.15 -33.11
C ILE A 440 -5.22 6.65 -33.36
N ASP A 441 -4.79 7.36 -32.32
CA ASP A 441 -4.59 8.80 -32.38
C ASP A 441 -3.40 9.21 -31.51
N ALA A 442 -3.57 9.22 -30.18
CA ALA A 442 -2.49 9.58 -29.25
C ALA A 442 -2.56 8.78 -27.95
N VAL A 443 -1.43 8.66 -27.26
CA VAL A 443 -1.31 8.04 -25.93
C VAL A 443 -0.66 9.03 -24.98
N ARG A 444 -1.21 9.20 -23.77
CA ARG A 444 -0.73 10.09 -22.72
C ARG A 444 -0.29 9.29 -21.50
N PHE A 445 0.87 9.63 -20.96
CA PHE A 445 1.44 9.11 -19.72
C PHE A 445 1.60 10.27 -18.75
N GLY A 446 0.92 10.23 -17.61
CA GLY A 446 1.02 11.27 -16.58
C GLY A 446 -0.08 12.34 -16.64
N GLY A 447 -0.36 12.96 -15.49
CA GLY A 447 -1.30 14.08 -15.35
C GLY A 447 -0.73 15.43 -15.80
N GLY A 448 0.54 15.66 -15.47
CA GLY A 448 1.26 16.87 -15.85
C GLY A 448 0.91 18.11 -15.02
N MET A 449 1.46 19.24 -15.45
CA MET A 449 1.13 20.56 -14.94
C MET A 449 -0.02 21.17 -15.75
N GLY A 450 -0.72 22.11 -15.13
CA GLY A 450 -1.65 23.01 -15.80
C GLY A 450 -0.95 23.81 -16.89
N ASP A 451 -1.48 23.73 -18.11
CA ASP A 451 -0.92 24.37 -19.32
C ASP A 451 -1.83 25.46 -19.90
N ILE A 452 -2.94 25.72 -19.21
CA ILE A 452 -3.92 26.74 -19.57
C ILE A 452 -3.50 28.10 -18.99
N GLN A 453 -3.51 29.12 -19.83
CA GLN A 453 -3.28 30.50 -19.40
C GLN A 453 -4.57 31.33 -19.50
N ARG A 454 -4.68 32.31 -18.61
CA ARG A 454 -5.84 33.19 -18.49
C ARG A 454 -5.41 34.64 -18.40
N TYR A 455 -6.33 35.50 -18.82
CA TYR A 455 -6.16 36.94 -18.93
C TYR A 455 -7.56 37.56 -18.93
N ASP A 456 -7.72 38.76 -18.37
CA ASP A 456 -8.96 39.51 -18.50
C ASP A 456 -8.64 40.91 -19.07
N ALA A 457 -8.99 41.10 -20.35
CA ALA A 457 -8.73 42.33 -21.08
C ALA A 457 -9.52 43.53 -20.57
N GLU A 458 -10.63 43.30 -19.85
CA GLU A 458 -11.50 44.33 -19.28
C GLU A 458 -10.81 45.03 -18.10
N PHE A 459 -10.21 44.25 -17.19
CA PHE A 459 -9.56 44.75 -15.98
C PHE A 459 -8.07 45.02 -16.17
N PHE A 460 -7.42 44.32 -17.11
CA PHE A 460 -5.98 44.44 -17.34
C PHE A 460 -5.66 44.60 -18.84
N PRO A 461 -6.02 45.71 -19.52
CA PRO A 461 -5.91 45.87 -20.99
C PRO A 461 -4.49 45.66 -21.60
N SER A 462 -3.46 45.69 -20.76
CA SER A 462 -2.04 45.47 -21.09
C SER A 462 -1.36 44.39 -20.22
N GLY A 463 -2.12 43.63 -19.42
CA GLY A 463 -1.57 42.63 -18.49
C GLY A 463 -1.09 41.33 -19.16
N PRO A 464 -0.18 40.58 -18.52
CA PRO A 464 0.29 39.30 -19.05
C PRO A 464 -0.77 38.20 -18.87
N TYR A 465 -0.74 37.21 -19.76
CA TYR A 465 -1.40 35.93 -19.55
C TYR A 465 -0.72 35.18 -18.41
N VAL A 466 -1.51 34.54 -17.54
CA VAL A 466 -1.02 33.86 -16.33
C VAL A 466 -1.47 32.40 -16.36
N GLY A 467 -0.53 31.48 -16.24
CA GLY A 467 -0.82 30.05 -15.99
C GLY A 467 -0.99 29.76 -14.50
N SER A 468 -1.65 28.64 -14.16
CA SER A 468 -1.88 28.27 -12.77
C SER A 468 -0.58 27.98 -12.01
N GLY A 469 0.42 27.42 -12.71
CA GLY A 469 1.66 26.94 -12.11
C GLY A 469 1.46 25.75 -11.16
N LYS A 470 0.29 25.08 -11.24
CA LYS A 470 -0.10 23.96 -10.39
C LYS A 470 -0.16 22.67 -11.18
N GLU A 471 -0.02 21.56 -10.48
CA GLU A 471 -0.30 20.22 -10.99
C GLU A 471 -1.74 20.17 -11.52
N ARG A 472 -1.98 19.50 -12.65
CA ARG A 472 -3.29 19.52 -13.31
C ARG A 472 -4.42 18.99 -12.42
N TRP A 473 -4.12 18.04 -11.51
CA TRP A 473 -5.10 17.51 -10.56
C TRP A 473 -5.55 18.56 -9.52
N HIS A 474 -4.76 19.61 -9.26
CA HIS A 474 -5.17 20.73 -8.44
C HIS A 474 -6.10 21.71 -9.16
N GLU A 475 -6.10 21.73 -10.49
CA GLU A 475 -6.91 22.66 -11.26
C GLU A 475 -8.40 22.31 -11.19
N GLU A 476 -9.23 23.34 -11.34
CA GLU A 476 -10.67 23.17 -11.46
C GLU A 476 -11.09 22.38 -12.71
N ALA A 477 -12.25 21.71 -12.59
CA ALA A 477 -12.88 20.92 -13.65
C ALA A 477 -12.95 21.63 -14.99
N ARG A 478 -13.27 22.93 -15.04
CA ARG A 478 -13.35 23.70 -16.30
C ARG A 478 -12.12 23.50 -17.20
N TYR A 479 -10.93 23.55 -16.63
CA TYR A 479 -9.66 23.45 -17.35
C TYR A 479 -9.40 22.02 -17.80
N TYR A 480 -9.70 21.06 -16.93
CA TYR A 480 -9.58 19.65 -17.23
C TYR A 480 -10.55 19.21 -18.33
N LEU A 481 -11.81 19.65 -18.26
CA LEU A 481 -12.84 19.33 -19.25
C LEU A 481 -12.53 19.91 -20.63
N GLN A 482 -11.91 21.11 -20.68
CA GLN A 482 -11.34 21.63 -21.92
C GLN A 482 -10.24 20.69 -22.45
N PHE A 483 -9.35 20.24 -21.59
CA PHE A 483 -8.24 19.34 -21.94
C PHE A 483 -8.71 17.95 -22.40
N THR A 484 -9.82 17.43 -21.86
CA THR A 484 -10.44 16.16 -22.27
C THR A 484 -11.31 16.29 -23.52
N GLY A 485 -11.55 17.49 -24.05
CA GLY A 485 -12.21 17.67 -25.35
C GLY A 485 -13.65 18.17 -25.31
N MET A 486 -14.16 18.53 -24.14
CA MET A 486 -15.44 19.20 -24.02
C MET A 486 -15.44 20.47 -24.88
N THR A 487 -16.58 20.80 -25.51
CA THR A 487 -16.66 21.97 -26.39
C THR A 487 -16.87 23.26 -25.59
N SER A 488 -16.37 24.39 -26.10
CA SER A 488 -16.49 25.69 -25.43
C SER A 488 -17.94 26.08 -25.11
N SER A 489 -18.90 25.75 -25.98
CA SER A 489 -20.33 26.00 -25.69
C SER A 489 -20.88 25.28 -24.45
N GLN A 490 -20.20 24.22 -23.99
CA GLN A 490 -20.62 23.40 -22.85
C GLN A 490 -19.86 23.76 -21.57
N PHE A 491 -18.55 24.03 -21.68
CA PHE A 491 -17.71 24.42 -20.52
C PHE A 491 -17.57 25.94 -20.31
N ASP A 492 -17.97 26.78 -21.27
CA ASP A 492 -17.94 28.26 -21.25
C ASP A 492 -19.31 28.80 -21.73
N SER A 493 -20.36 28.42 -21.01
CA SER A 493 -21.75 28.76 -21.40
C SER A 493 -22.14 30.22 -21.10
N THR A 494 -21.31 30.95 -20.36
CA THR A 494 -21.52 32.36 -20.07
C THR A 494 -20.85 33.29 -21.08
N CYS A 495 -20.13 32.71 -22.05
CA CYS A 495 -19.47 33.38 -23.17
C CYS A 495 -18.52 34.49 -22.71
N TYR A 496 -17.26 34.12 -22.46
CA TYR A 496 -16.13 35.04 -22.29
C TYR A 496 -16.08 36.18 -23.35
N GLU A 497 -16.67 36.00 -24.55
CA GLU A 497 -16.59 36.98 -25.66
C GLU A 497 -17.92 37.64 -26.11
N SER A 498 -19.12 37.28 -25.61
CA SER A 498 -20.37 37.70 -26.28
C SER A 498 -21.48 38.37 -25.45
N VAL A 499 -21.33 38.58 -24.14
CA VAL A 499 -22.37 39.26 -23.34
C VAL A 499 -21.81 40.37 -22.46
N GLY A 500 -22.34 41.58 -22.68
CA GLY A 500 -22.15 42.75 -21.83
C GLY A 500 -22.49 42.44 -20.37
N HIS A 501 -21.67 43.01 -19.48
CA HIS A 501 -21.27 42.45 -18.21
C HIS A 501 -22.29 42.52 -17.06
N ALA A 502 -22.38 41.42 -16.29
CA ALA A 502 -22.85 41.43 -14.90
C ALA A 502 -22.06 40.41 -14.05
N SER A 503 -21.35 40.93 -13.04
CA SER A 503 -20.50 40.29 -12.00
C SER A 503 -19.23 39.51 -12.41
N ALA A 504 -18.19 40.26 -12.77
CA ALA A 504 -16.87 39.78 -13.23
C ALA A 504 -15.96 39.04 -12.22
N ASN A 505 -16.45 38.46 -11.11
CA ASN A 505 -15.62 37.70 -10.15
C ASN A 505 -15.75 36.17 -10.26
N GLN A 506 -16.72 35.67 -11.03
CA GLN A 506 -17.17 34.27 -10.97
C GLN A 506 -17.26 33.59 -12.33
N ARG A 507 -16.67 34.11 -13.41
CA ARG A 507 -16.88 33.55 -14.76
C ARG A 507 -16.33 32.13 -14.90
N ASP A 508 -15.04 31.91 -14.60
CA ASP A 508 -14.42 30.58 -14.65
C ASP A 508 -14.98 29.62 -13.60
N GLU A 509 -15.29 30.12 -12.40
CA GLU A 509 -15.94 29.36 -11.32
C GLU A 509 -17.36 28.92 -11.70
N CYS A 510 -18.15 29.82 -12.30
CA CYS A 510 -19.50 29.55 -12.80
C CYS A 510 -19.54 28.56 -13.96
N ASP A 511 -18.61 28.74 -14.87
CA ASP A 511 -18.35 27.80 -15.93
C ASP A 511 -18.00 26.42 -15.34
N GLY A 512 -17.12 26.36 -14.33
CA GLY A 512 -16.75 25.12 -13.64
C GLY A 512 -17.94 24.39 -13.02
N TRP A 513 -18.73 25.04 -12.16
CA TRP A 513 -19.87 24.38 -11.52
C TRP A 513 -20.99 23.97 -12.48
N SER A 514 -21.16 24.70 -13.59
CA SER A 514 -22.19 24.38 -14.59
C SER A 514 -21.72 23.37 -15.65
N ALA A 515 -20.41 23.32 -15.94
CA ALA A 515 -19.82 22.39 -16.89
C ALA A 515 -19.86 20.95 -16.39
N ARG A 516 -19.60 20.72 -15.10
CA ARG A 516 -19.60 19.41 -14.44
C ARG A 516 -20.82 18.54 -14.79
N PRO A 517 -22.06 18.91 -14.42
CA PRO A 517 -23.22 18.09 -14.78
C PRO A 517 -23.49 18.05 -16.29
N ARG A 518 -23.08 19.06 -17.08
CA ARG A 518 -23.20 19.01 -18.54
C ARG A 518 -22.21 18.04 -19.17
N TYR A 519 -21.07 17.79 -18.52
CA TYR A 519 -20.08 16.82 -18.97
C TYR A 519 -20.67 15.41 -18.99
N VAL A 520 -21.50 15.10 -18.00
CA VAL A 520 -22.31 13.87 -17.97
C VAL A 520 -23.10 13.73 -19.27
N ASN A 521 -23.91 14.73 -19.63
CA ASN A 521 -24.68 14.69 -20.88
C ASN A 521 -23.81 14.75 -22.15
N PHE A 522 -22.63 15.36 -22.07
CA PHE A 522 -21.71 15.49 -23.20
C PHE A 522 -21.05 14.16 -23.58
N GLU A 523 -20.62 13.38 -22.58
CA GLU A 523 -20.01 12.06 -22.81
C GLU A 523 -21.04 10.93 -22.83
N THR A 524 -22.20 11.09 -22.19
CA THR A 524 -23.21 10.03 -22.15
C THR A 524 -23.77 9.76 -23.55
N GLU A 525 -23.64 8.51 -23.99
CA GLU A 525 -24.25 8.03 -25.22
C GLU A 525 -25.53 7.20 -24.98
N ALA A 526 -26.32 7.00 -26.03
CA ALA A 526 -27.57 6.25 -25.93
C ALA A 526 -27.31 4.79 -25.50
N GLY A 527 -28.01 4.35 -24.46
CA GLY A 527 -27.90 2.99 -23.91
C GLY A 527 -26.84 2.83 -22.82
N GLU A 528 -26.18 3.91 -22.42
CA GLU A 528 -25.32 3.92 -21.24
C GLU A 528 -26.12 4.05 -19.95
N ASP A 529 -25.50 3.59 -18.86
CA ASP A 529 -26.13 3.44 -17.58
C ASP A 529 -25.29 4.17 -16.52
N ASN A 530 -25.48 5.48 -16.49
CA ASN A 530 -24.59 6.44 -15.86
C ASN A 530 -25.20 7.00 -14.57
N CYS A 531 -24.37 7.30 -13.57
CA CYS A 531 -24.75 8.08 -12.38
C CYS A 531 -23.70 9.15 -12.05
N TYR A 532 -24.09 10.18 -11.31
CA TYR A 532 -23.26 11.36 -11.02
C TYR A 532 -23.16 11.67 -9.52
N LEU A 533 -21.96 11.94 -9.02
CA LEU A 533 -21.72 12.44 -7.66
C LEU A 533 -20.94 13.76 -7.70
N ALA A 534 -21.51 14.81 -7.12
CA ALA A 534 -20.77 16.02 -6.76
C ALA A 534 -20.34 15.96 -5.30
N ILE A 535 -19.04 15.95 -5.03
CA ILE A 535 -18.50 15.77 -3.68
C ILE A 535 -17.81 17.05 -3.23
N HIS A 536 -18.22 17.55 -2.07
CA HIS A 536 -17.79 18.78 -1.43
C HIS A 536 -17.66 18.56 0.08
N THR A 537 -17.18 19.59 0.78
CA THR A 537 -17.23 19.70 2.24
C THR A 537 -17.80 21.06 2.60
N ASN A 538 -18.65 21.14 3.61
CA ASN A 538 -19.41 22.33 3.97
C ASN A 538 -18.59 23.33 4.78
N ALA A 539 -19.09 24.56 4.89
CA ALA A 539 -18.67 25.52 5.90
C ALA A 539 -19.89 26.32 6.38
N ALA A 540 -19.96 26.59 7.68
CA ALA A 540 -20.95 27.50 8.27
C ALA A 540 -20.53 28.98 8.15
N GLY A 541 -19.24 29.26 7.93
CA GLY A 541 -18.70 30.58 7.65
C GLY A 541 -17.23 30.55 7.21
N SER A 542 -16.54 31.69 7.36
CA SER A 542 -15.10 31.82 7.03
C SER A 542 -14.19 31.70 8.26
N VAL A 543 -14.73 31.24 9.40
CA VAL A 543 -14.03 31.17 10.69
C VAL A 543 -14.25 29.82 11.34
N VAL A 544 -13.27 29.38 12.12
CA VAL A 544 -13.31 28.12 12.87
C VAL A 544 -14.51 28.10 13.84
N GLN A 545 -15.24 26.99 13.86
CA GLN A 545 -16.42 26.78 14.71
C GLN A 545 -16.50 25.35 15.26
N THR A 546 -17.42 25.10 16.21
CA THR A 546 -17.55 23.81 16.92
C THR A 546 -18.95 23.21 16.89
N THR A 547 -19.92 23.82 16.21
CA THR A 547 -21.36 23.47 16.31
C THR A 547 -22.00 22.91 15.04
N ALA A 548 -21.59 23.37 13.85
CA ALA A 548 -22.07 22.87 12.58
C ALA A 548 -21.12 21.76 12.12
N ARG A 549 -21.64 20.54 12.01
CA ARG A 549 -20.88 19.34 11.66
C ARG A 549 -21.80 18.28 11.10
N GLY A 550 -21.28 17.34 10.34
CA GLY A 550 -22.10 16.26 9.77
C GLY A 550 -22.24 16.27 8.26
N LEU A 551 -22.86 15.20 7.79
CA LEU A 551 -23.20 14.95 6.39
C LEU A 551 -24.44 15.76 6.00
N SER A 552 -24.35 16.48 4.88
CA SER A 552 -25.49 17.08 4.21
C SER A 552 -25.48 16.71 2.72
N THR A 553 -26.65 16.44 2.14
CA THR A 553 -26.75 16.12 0.71
C THR A 553 -27.90 16.89 0.07
N TYR A 554 -27.74 17.27 -1.19
CA TYR A 554 -28.64 18.21 -1.87
C TYR A 554 -29.08 17.65 -3.22
N ILE A 555 -30.39 17.61 -3.41
CA ILE A 555 -31.03 17.48 -4.72
C ILE A 555 -31.57 18.85 -5.16
N SER A 556 -31.66 19.06 -6.47
CA SER A 556 -32.37 20.20 -7.02
C SER A 556 -33.89 20.02 -6.87
N SER A 557 -34.62 21.12 -6.85
CA SER A 557 -36.08 21.15 -7.00
C SER A 557 -36.55 20.47 -8.30
N THR A 558 -35.67 20.40 -9.31
CA THR A 558 -35.90 19.75 -10.61
C THR A 558 -35.45 18.28 -10.66
N SER A 559 -34.85 17.74 -9.59
CA SER A 559 -34.32 16.37 -9.59
C SER A 559 -35.39 15.30 -9.84
N ASN A 560 -35.04 14.33 -10.69
CA ASN A 560 -35.89 13.22 -11.05
C ASN A 560 -36.04 12.21 -9.88
N ALA A 561 -36.95 11.24 -10.01
CA ALA A 561 -37.18 10.23 -8.96
C ALA A 561 -35.96 9.32 -8.72
N ALA A 562 -35.17 9.05 -9.77
CA ALA A 562 -33.97 8.24 -9.68
C ALA A 562 -32.90 8.94 -8.82
N SER A 563 -32.64 10.23 -9.01
CA SER A 563 -31.74 11.05 -8.19
C SER A 563 -32.12 11.06 -6.71
N LYS A 564 -33.42 11.12 -6.40
CA LYS A 564 -33.92 11.08 -5.01
C LYS A 564 -33.61 9.74 -4.34
N THR A 565 -33.83 8.65 -5.06
CA THR A 565 -33.59 7.27 -4.59
C THR A 565 -32.09 7.00 -4.46
N PHE A 566 -31.32 7.40 -5.47
CA PHE A 566 -29.87 7.28 -5.52
C PHE A 566 -29.19 7.99 -4.35
N ARG A 567 -29.56 9.27 -4.10
CA ARG A 567 -29.11 10.01 -2.92
C ARG A 567 -29.42 9.24 -1.64
N GLY A 568 -30.62 8.65 -1.52
CA GLY A 568 -31.02 7.89 -0.34
C GLY A 568 -30.01 6.80 0.00
N TYR A 569 -29.71 5.92 -0.96
CA TYR A 569 -28.75 4.82 -0.77
C TYR A 569 -27.35 5.28 -0.40
N VAL A 570 -26.83 6.30 -1.09
CA VAL A 570 -25.46 6.79 -0.83
C VAL A 570 -25.38 7.54 0.49
N HIS A 571 -26.31 8.45 0.78
CA HIS A 571 -26.34 9.20 2.02
C HIS A 571 -26.45 8.28 3.24
N ASP A 572 -27.40 7.34 3.21
CA ASP A 572 -27.65 6.45 4.34
C ASP A 572 -26.46 5.50 4.58
N GLN A 573 -25.76 5.11 3.52
CA GLN A 573 -24.57 4.28 3.64
C GLN A 573 -23.38 5.05 4.26
N ILE A 574 -23.13 6.29 3.83
CA ILE A 574 -22.08 7.15 4.42
C ILE A 574 -22.37 7.37 5.91
N TYR A 575 -23.60 7.76 6.23
CA TYR A 575 -23.99 8.00 7.62
C TYR A 575 -23.82 6.75 8.49
N SER A 576 -24.33 5.61 8.02
CA SER A 576 -24.23 4.34 8.73
C SER A 576 -22.78 3.94 9.02
N ASP A 577 -21.90 3.96 8.01
CA ASP A 577 -20.53 3.47 8.16
C ASP A 577 -19.67 4.43 9.00
N VAL A 578 -19.87 5.75 8.88
CA VAL A 578 -19.19 6.74 9.75
C VAL A 578 -19.64 6.61 11.20
N MET A 579 -20.95 6.48 11.45
CA MET A 579 -21.46 6.31 12.82
C MET A 579 -21.01 4.99 13.46
N ALA A 580 -20.88 3.93 12.66
CA ALA A 580 -20.35 2.65 13.14
C ALA A 580 -18.87 2.73 13.50
N THR A 581 -18.07 3.44 12.69
CA THR A 581 -16.60 3.43 12.81
C THR A 581 -16.07 4.53 13.74
N TYR A 582 -16.53 5.78 13.58
CA TYR A 582 -16.03 6.94 14.34
C TYR A 582 -16.95 7.35 15.49
N ALA A 583 -18.20 6.87 15.50
CA ALA A 583 -19.19 7.12 16.55
C ALA A 583 -19.21 8.56 17.14
N PRO A 584 -19.21 9.62 16.30
CA PRO A 584 -19.25 10.99 16.79
C PRO A 584 -20.50 11.21 17.64
N THR A 585 -20.34 11.87 18.81
CA THR A 585 -21.43 12.10 19.77
C THR A 585 -22.58 12.94 19.18
N VAL A 586 -22.28 13.87 18.27
CA VAL A 586 -23.26 14.65 17.50
C VAL A 586 -22.76 14.81 16.06
N TRP A 587 -23.41 14.13 15.10
CA TRP A 587 -23.10 14.27 13.67
C TRP A 587 -24.41 14.30 12.87
N ARG A 588 -24.63 15.39 12.13
CA ARG A 588 -25.89 15.61 11.38
C ARG A 588 -25.96 14.72 10.13
N SER A 589 -27.18 14.41 9.69
CA SER A 589 -27.49 13.59 8.52
C SER A 589 -28.60 14.24 7.68
N ASN A 590 -28.30 15.38 7.08
CA ASN A 590 -29.32 16.20 6.42
C ASN A 590 -29.51 15.83 4.94
N LYS A 591 -30.76 15.58 4.56
CA LYS A 591 -31.18 15.38 3.16
C LYS A 591 -31.96 16.60 2.69
N ASN A 592 -31.26 17.57 2.12
CA ASN A 592 -31.78 18.88 1.76
C ASN A 592 -32.22 18.96 0.30
N THR A 593 -32.99 20.01 -0.01
CA THR A 593 -33.24 20.47 -1.38
C THR A 593 -32.55 21.81 -1.54
N GLY A 594 -31.74 21.96 -2.60
CA GLY A 594 -31.01 23.18 -2.92
C GLY A 594 -30.63 23.16 -4.40
N ASP A 595 -30.93 24.26 -5.09
CA ASP A 595 -30.69 24.42 -6.52
C ASP A 595 -29.30 25.01 -6.75
N TYR A 596 -28.31 24.13 -6.90
CA TYR A 596 -26.93 24.48 -7.20
C TYR A 596 -26.61 24.16 -8.65
N GLY A 597 -25.51 24.73 -9.12
CA GLY A 597 -24.94 24.41 -10.42
C GLY A 597 -24.77 22.93 -10.67
N GLU A 598 -24.11 22.27 -9.72
CA GLU A 598 -23.57 20.92 -9.85
C GLU A 598 -24.63 19.82 -9.74
N ASN A 599 -25.80 20.11 -9.15
CA ASN A 599 -26.89 19.14 -9.03
C ASN A 599 -28.08 19.46 -9.97
N ASN A 600 -27.86 20.31 -10.98
CA ASN A 600 -28.88 20.69 -11.94
C ASN A 600 -29.30 19.52 -12.82
N GLN A 601 -30.51 18.99 -12.60
CA GLN A 601 -31.02 17.84 -13.32
C GLN A 601 -31.19 18.08 -14.82
N ASN A 602 -31.46 19.33 -15.24
CA ASN A 602 -31.59 19.65 -16.66
C ASN A 602 -30.26 19.42 -17.41
N SER A 603 -29.13 19.63 -16.74
CA SER A 603 -27.80 19.37 -17.28
C SER A 603 -27.39 17.90 -17.17
N LEU A 604 -27.94 17.15 -16.21
CA LEU A 604 -27.68 15.72 -16.00
C LEU A 604 -28.53 14.80 -16.90
N GLY A 605 -29.57 15.34 -17.55
CA GLY A 605 -30.48 14.57 -18.37
C GLY A 605 -31.22 13.49 -17.55
N GLU A 606 -31.19 12.26 -18.04
CA GLU A 606 -31.81 11.10 -17.37
C GLU A 606 -30.96 10.55 -16.21
N SER A 607 -29.67 10.86 -16.18
CA SER A 607 -28.72 10.33 -15.21
C SER A 607 -29.09 10.76 -13.77
N PRO A 608 -29.18 9.81 -12.82
CA PRO A 608 -29.34 10.14 -11.41
C PRO A 608 -28.09 10.84 -10.86
N GLY A 609 -28.29 11.95 -10.15
CA GLY A 609 -27.18 12.68 -9.53
C GLY A 609 -27.61 13.62 -8.42
N PHE A 610 -26.66 13.93 -7.54
CA PHE A 610 -26.86 14.82 -6.39
C PHE A 610 -25.52 15.34 -5.85
N LEU A 611 -25.61 16.35 -4.98
CA LEU A 611 -24.45 16.95 -4.32
C LEU A 611 -24.31 16.44 -2.87
N ILE A 612 -23.07 16.21 -2.46
CA ILE A 612 -22.65 15.78 -1.14
C ILE A 612 -21.80 16.88 -0.52
N GLU A 613 -22.23 17.37 0.63
CA GLU A 613 -21.39 18.10 1.58
C GLU A 613 -21.00 17.12 2.69
N LEU A 614 -19.83 16.52 2.57
CA LEU A 614 -19.45 15.33 3.34
C LEU A 614 -19.36 15.58 4.85
N LEU A 615 -18.81 16.73 5.21
CA LEU A 615 -18.52 17.20 6.57
C LEU A 615 -18.25 18.70 6.55
N PHE A 616 -18.00 19.35 7.68
CA PHE A 616 -17.68 20.77 7.75
C PHE A 616 -16.17 21.04 7.85
N HIS A 617 -15.57 21.70 6.85
CA HIS A 617 -14.14 22.03 6.80
C HIS A 617 -13.75 23.28 7.61
N ASP A 618 -14.71 23.92 8.28
CA ASP A 618 -14.50 24.96 9.29
C ASP A 618 -14.77 24.46 10.72
N ASN A 619 -15.07 23.17 10.89
CA ASN A 619 -15.31 22.54 12.18
C ASN A 619 -14.09 21.76 12.65
N VAL A 620 -13.68 21.96 13.91
CA VAL A 620 -12.49 21.32 14.47
C VAL A 620 -12.55 19.79 14.41
N ASP A 621 -13.64 19.18 14.88
CA ASP A 621 -13.73 17.72 14.95
C ASP A 621 -13.87 17.06 13.57
N ASP A 622 -14.69 17.65 12.69
CA ASP A 622 -14.85 17.13 11.31
C ASP A 622 -13.53 17.25 10.53
N CYS A 623 -12.75 18.32 10.75
CA CYS A 623 -11.41 18.46 10.17
C CYS A 623 -10.45 17.40 10.72
N GLU A 624 -10.45 17.13 12.02
CA GLU A 624 -9.62 16.07 12.59
C GLU A 624 -9.96 14.68 12.02
N PHE A 625 -11.24 14.42 11.74
CA PHE A 625 -11.63 13.22 10.99
C PHE A 625 -11.09 13.25 9.56
N PHE A 626 -11.24 14.37 8.84
CA PHE A 626 -10.81 14.43 7.45
C PHE A 626 -9.29 14.43 7.27
N LYS A 627 -8.51 14.75 8.28
CA LYS A 627 -7.05 14.55 8.25
C LYS A 627 -6.66 13.07 8.31
N ASP A 628 -7.52 12.20 8.82
CA ASP A 628 -7.28 10.76 8.92
C ASP A 628 -7.50 10.06 7.57
N PRO A 629 -6.46 9.44 6.97
CA PRO A 629 -6.62 8.66 5.74
C PRO A 629 -7.69 7.57 5.83
N LYS A 630 -7.90 6.96 7.00
CA LYS A 630 -8.89 5.90 7.21
C LYS A 630 -10.31 6.43 7.14
N PHE A 631 -10.57 7.64 7.65
CA PHE A 631 -11.87 8.27 7.55
C PHE A 631 -12.25 8.52 6.08
N ARG A 632 -11.28 9.01 5.28
CA ARG A 632 -11.45 9.20 3.84
C ARG A 632 -11.74 7.88 3.12
N GLN A 633 -11.07 6.79 3.51
CA GLN A 633 -11.33 5.45 2.99
C GLN A 633 -12.73 4.93 3.36
N VAL A 634 -13.18 5.12 4.61
CA VAL A 634 -14.53 4.76 5.06
C VAL A 634 -15.59 5.50 4.24
N CYS A 635 -15.45 6.82 4.07
CA CYS A 635 -16.37 7.62 3.28
C CYS A 635 -16.42 7.16 1.82
N ALA A 636 -15.26 6.94 1.19
CA ALA A 636 -15.17 6.45 -0.19
C ALA A 636 -15.80 5.06 -0.36
N ARG A 637 -15.51 4.12 0.55
CA ARG A 637 -16.12 2.77 0.54
C ARG A 637 -17.63 2.84 0.72
N ALA A 638 -18.12 3.70 1.60
CA ALA A 638 -19.54 3.89 1.83
C ALA A 638 -20.25 4.48 0.61
N MET A 639 -19.64 5.45 -0.08
CA MET A 639 -20.15 5.99 -1.35
C MET A 639 -20.28 4.87 -2.41
N TYR A 640 -19.23 4.08 -2.58
CA TYR A 640 -19.22 2.91 -3.46
C TYR A 640 -20.34 1.90 -3.11
N LYS A 641 -20.45 1.50 -1.83
CA LYS A 641 -21.49 0.57 -1.35
C LYS A 641 -22.89 1.12 -1.61
N GLY A 642 -23.08 2.43 -1.44
CA GLY A 642 -24.34 3.11 -1.75
C GLY A 642 -24.72 3.03 -3.22
N ILE A 643 -23.74 3.22 -4.13
CA ILE A 643 -23.94 3.08 -5.58
C ILE A 643 -24.32 1.65 -5.96
N VAL A 644 -23.60 0.65 -5.40
CA VAL A 644 -23.93 -0.76 -5.59
C VAL A 644 -25.35 -1.07 -5.11
N LYS A 645 -25.75 -0.59 -3.93
CA LYS A 645 -27.09 -0.80 -3.38
C LYS A 645 -28.19 -0.18 -4.25
N TYR A 646 -27.94 1.01 -4.80
CA TYR A 646 -28.86 1.66 -5.73
C TYR A 646 -29.09 0.81 -6.99
N TYR A 647 -28.01 0.39 -7.67
CA TYR A 647 -28.13 -0.45 -8.86
C TYR A 647 -28.70 -1.83 -8.55
N ALA A 648 -28.34 -2.42 -7.41
CA ALA A 648 -28.91 -3.69 -6.95
C ALA A 648 -30.43 -3.60 -6.80
N ASN A 649 -30.92 -2.54 -6.16
CA ASN A 649 -32.36 -2.32 -6.00
C ASN A 649 -33.06 -2.07 -7.34
N ARG A 650 -32.50 -1.19 -8.17
CA ARG A 650 -33.09 -0.81 -9.47
C ARG A 650 -33.15 -1.99 -10.44
N ASP A 651 -32.09 -2.81 -10.47
CA ASP A 651 -31.93 -3.91 -11.42
C ASP A 651 -32.48 -5.25 -10.86
N GLY A 652 -33.01 -5.27 -9.64
CA GLY A 652 -33.55 -6.49 -9.00
C GLY A 652 -32.47 -7.54 -8.68
N LYS A 653 -31.24 -7.12 -8.38
CA LYS A 653 -30.09 -7.98 -8.07
C LYS A 653 -29.73 -7.93 -6.59
N THR A 654 -29.04 -8.95 -6.10
CA THR A 654 -28.42 -8.94 -4.76
C THR A 654 -27.13 -8.14 -4.79
N ALA A 655 -27.02 -7.11 -3.95
CA ALA A 655 -25.79 -6.34 -3.81
C ALA A 655 -24.63 -7.25 -3.36
N VAL A 656 -23.51 -7.17 -4.07
CA VAL A 656 -22.23 -7.80 -3.68
C VAL A 656 -21.15 -6.73 -3.69
N PHE A 657 -20.48 -6.57 -2.56
CA PHE A 657 -19.40 -5.62 -2.36
C PHE A 657 -18.03 -6.27 -2.59
N LEU A 658 -17.02 -5.48 -2.94
CA LEU A 658 -15.62 -5.93 -3.01
C LEU A 658 -15.22 -6.65 -1.71
N PRO A 659 -14.28 -7.61 -1.75
CA PRO A 659 -13.62 -8.07 -0.54
C PRO A 659 -12.62 -7.01 -0.03
N GLU A 660 -12.25 -7.08 1.25
CA GLU A 660 -11.10 -6.32 1.77
C GLU A 660 -9.77 -6.99 1.35
N LEU A 661 -8.64 -6.36 1.62
CA LEU A 661 -7.32 -6.88 1.25
C LEU A 661 -6.93 -8.13 2.08
N PRO A 662 -6.22 -9.11 1.49
CA PRO A 662 -5.63 -10.21 2.24
C PRO A 662 -4.64 -9.74 3.31
N THR A 663 -4.58 -10.45 4.43
CA THR A 663 -3.70 -10.14 5.58
C THR A 663 -2.75 -11.29 5.88
N HIS A 664 -1.82 -11.09 6.84
CA HIS A 664 -0.88 -12.12 7.29
C HIS A 664 -0.02 -12.67 6.14
N LEU A 665 0.42 -11.81 5.21
CA LEU A 665 1.17 -12.24 4.03
C LEU A 665 2.51 -12.86 4.45
N ARG A 666 2.89 -13.96 3.80
CA ARG A 666 4.16 -14.68 3.98
C ARG A 666 4.69 -15.08 2.61
N VAL A 667 5.99 -14.91 2.40
CA VAL A 667 6.67 -15.35 1.18
C VAL A 667 7.89 -16.16 1.60
N GLN A 668 7.87 -17.46 1.29
CA GLN A 668 8.89 -18.42 1.71
C GLN A 668 9.47 -19.16 0.51
N ARG A 669 10.79 -19.13 0.37
CA ARG A 669 11.53 -19.83 -0.67
C ARG A 669 11.41 -21.34 -0.48
N GLN A 670 10.95 -22.04 -1.51
CA GLN A 670 10.86 -23.50 -1.51
C GLN A 670 12.13 -24.13 -2.12
N SER A 671 12.69 -23.51 -3.17
CA SER A 671 13.95 -23.93 -3.79
C SER A 671 14.63 -22.75 -4.50
N ALA A 672 15.75 -22.99 -5.18
CA ALA A 672 16.38 -22.00 -6.05
C ALA A 672 15.49 -21.54 -7.22
N THR A 673 14.39 -22.25 -7.52
CA THR A 673 13.48 -21.90 -8.63
C THR A 673 12.02 -21.82 -8.20
N SER A 674 11.75 -21.81 -6.88
CA SER A 674 10.37 -21.78 -6.40
C SER A 674 10.20 -21.08 -5.07
N ALA A 675 9.03 -20.48 -4.89
CA ALA A 675 8.60 -19.82 -3.67
C ALA A 675 7.10 -20.03 -3.45
N ARG A 676 6.71 -20.10 -2.18
CA ARG A 676 5.32 -20.13 -1.74
C ARG A 676 4.92 -18.77 -1.20
N VAL A 677 3.84 -18.23 -1.71
CA VAL A 677 3.14 -17.06 -1.16
C VAL A 677 1.94 -17.58 -0.37
N SER A 678 1.71 -17.09 0.85
CA SER A 678 0.60 -17.52 1.72
C SER A 678 0.01 -16.34 2.48
N TRP A 679 -1.29 -16.38 2.75
CA TRP A 679 -2.02 -15.30 3.40
C TRP A 679 -3.22 -15.85 4.20
N ARG A 680 -3.94 -14.97 4.89
CA ARG A 680 -5.27 -15.23 5.43
C ARG A 680 -6.33 -14.52 4.62
N ALA A 681 -7.52 -15.10 4.57
CA ALA A 681 -8.67 -14.46 3.96
C ALA A 681 -8.99 -13.13 4.66
N PRO A 682 -9.41 -12.09 3.92
CA PRO A 682 -9.84 -10.84 4.51
C PRO A 682 -11.06 -11.04 5.42
N ALA A 683 -11.19 -10.19 6.43
CA ALA A 683 -12.44 -10.04 7.16
C ALA A 683 -13.55 -9.49 6.26
N SER A 684 -14.80 -9.66 6.70
CA SER A 684 -15.97 -9.25 5.92
C SER A 684 -17.18 -8.98 6.81
N GLY A 685 -18.13 -8.21 6.29
CA GLY A 685 -19.36 -7.82 6.99
C GLY A 685 -19.29 -6.44 7.65
N GLY A 686 -20.42 -5.99 8.20
CA GLY A 686 -20.53 -4.67 8.83
C GLY A 686 -20.17 -3.50 7.90
N VAL A 687 -19.19 -2.71 8.31
CA VAL A 687 -18.67 -1.57 7.51
C VAL A 687 -17.78 -2.01 6.35
N LEU A 688 -17.30 -3.26 6.37
CA LEU A 688 -16.42 -3.84 5.36
C LEU A 688 -17.19 -4.40 4.16
N GLY A 689 -16.44 -4.98 3.24
CA GLY A 689 -16.88 -5.74 2.08
C GLY A 689 -17.56 -7.09 2.33
N ASN A 690 -17.80 -7.84 1.25
CA ASN A 690 -18.26 -9.24 1.32
C ASN A 690 -17.08 -10.23 1.28
N PRO A 691 -17.26 -11.49 1.73
CA PRO A 691 -16.19 -12.47 1.74
C PRO A 691 -15.49 -12.65 0.38
N ALA A 692 -14.19 -12.96 0.43
CA ALA A 692 -13.44 -13.38 -0.74
C ALA A 692 -13.92 -14.76 -1.23
N ALA A 693 -13.97 -14.94 -2.55
CA ALA A 693 -14.25 -16.22 -3.21
C ALA A 693 -13.03 -16.79 -3.96
N GLY A 694 -11.98 -15.98 -4.13
CA GLY A 694 -10.71 -16.37 -4.73
C GLY A 694 -9.70 -15.22 -4.68
N TYR A 695 -8.53 -15.41 -5.27
CA TYR A 695 -7.40 -14.48 -5.18
C TYR A 695 -6.64 -14.39 -6.50
N ILE A 696 -5.97 -13.26 -6.72
CA ILE A 696 -4.97 -13.04 -7.76
C ILE A 696 -3.63 -12.79 -7.04
N VAL A 697 -2.61 -13.59 -7.36
CA VAL A 697 -1.25 -13.45 -6.81
C VAL A 697 -0.35 -12.87 -7.89
N GLN A 698 0.13 -11.64 -7.67
CA GLN A 698 0.99 -10.94 -8.62
C GLN A 698 2.45 -11.04 -8.20
N ARG A 699 3.36 -11.09 -9.18
CA ARG A 699 4.82 -11.00 -8.96
C ARG A 699 5.43 -9.78 -9.64
N SER A 700 6.58 -9.36 -9.13
CA SER A 700 7.36 -8.24 -9.63
C SER A 700 8.86 -8.49 -9.44
N LEU A 701 9.69 -7.87 -10.28
CA LEU A 701 11.15 -7.87 -10.16
C LEU A 701 11.70 -6.61 -9.48
N ASN A 702 10.90 -5.55 -9.35
CA ASN A 702 11.33 -4.29 -8.73
C ASN A 702 10.47 -3.87 -7.52
N GLY A 703 9.40 -4.63 -7.22
CA GLY A 703 8.46 -4.35 -6.12
C GLY A 703 7.51 -3.18 -6.38
N LYS A 704 7.54 -2.58 -7.58
CA LYS A 704 6.75 -1.41 -7.96
C LYS A 704 5.79 -1.71 -9.12
N GLY A 705 6.30 -2.29 -10.21
CA GLY A 705 5.51 -2.78 -11.34
C GLY A 705 5.22 -4.27 -11.20
N PHE A 706 3.94 -4.65 -11.14
CA PHE A 706 3.49 -6.03 -10.96
C PHE A 706 2.86 -6.57 -12.25
N ASP A 707 3.00 -7.86 -12.51
CA ASP A 707 2.28 -8.54 -13.60
C ASP A 707 0.78 -8.68 -13.31
N ASP A 708 0.00 -9.20 -14.26
CA ASP A 708 -1.45 -9.44 -14.09
C ASP A 708 -1.78 -10.56 -13.07
N GLY A 709 -0.77 -11.30 -12.61
CA GLY A 709 -0.87 -12.33 -11.60
C GLY A 709 -1.59 -13.60 -12.04
N GLN A 710 -1.65 -14.55 -11.10
CA GLN A 710 -2.26 -15.86 -11.30
C GLN A 710 -3.42 -16.07 -10.33
N LYS A 711 -4.52 -16.63 -10.84
CA LYS A 711 -5.75 -16.85 -10.06
C LYS A 711 -5.66 -18.14 -9.26
N THR A 712 -6.17 -18.10 -8.02
CA THR A 712 -6.30 -19.28 -7.15
C THR A 712 -7.51 -19.14 -6.24
N SER A 713 -8.10 -20.26 -5.84
CA SER A 713 -9.12 -20.31 -4.77
C SER A 713 -8.52 -20.61 -3.39
N GLN A 714 -7.23 -20.96 -3.35
CA GLN A 714 -6.51 -21.28 -2.12
C GLN A 714 -5.98 -20.00 -1.45
N THR A 715 -5.64 -20.08 -0.16
CA THR A 715 -4.94 -18.99 0.56
C THR A 715 -3.41 -19.10 0.48
N TYR A 716 -2.94 -19.77 -0.56
CA TYR A 716 -1.53 -19.85 -0.92
C TYR A 716 -1.38 -20.01 -2.44
N PHE A 717 -0.18 -19.77 -2.94
CA PHE A 717 0.21 -20.00 -4.32
C PHE A 717 1.69 -20.38 -4.41
N ASP A 718 1.99 -21.41 -5.20
CA ASP A 718 3.34 -21.89 -5.44
C ASP A 718 3.83 -21.46 -6.82
N PHE A 719 4.80 -20.54 -6.83
CA PHE A 719 5.56 -20.27 -8.04
C PHE A 719 6.65 -21.32 -8.18
N THR A 720 6.70 -22.01 -9.32
CA THR A 720 7.67 -23.09 -9.61
C THR A 720 8.61 -22.76 -10.76
N ASP A 721 8.44 -21.59 -11.37
CA ASP A 721 9.10 -21.09 -12.57
C ASP A 721 10.01 -19.88 -12.29
N LEU A 722 10.56 -19.78 -11.08
CA LEU A 722 11.41 -18.65 -10.69
C LEU A 722 12.86 -18.86 -11.14
N THR A 723 13.53 -17.76 -11.46
CA THR A 723 14.96 -17.77 -11.81
C THR A 723 15.81 -17.83 -10.54
N PRO A 724 16.88 -18.64 -10.48
CA PRO A 724 17.81 -18.64 -9.34
C PRO A 724 18.49 -17.29 -9.09
N ASN A 725 18.88 -17.05 -7.83
CA ASN A 725 19.58 -15.84 -7.37
C ASN A 725 18.88 -14.53 -7.76
N THR A 726 17.56 -14.55 -7.85
CA THR A 726 16.75 -13.39 -8.24
C THR A 726 15.86 -12.99 -7.08
N VAL A 727 15.67 -11.69 -6.88
CA VAL A 727 14.67 -11.19 -5.94
C VAL A 727 13.33 -11.09 -6.65
N TYR A 728 12.32 -11.75 -6.10
CA TYR A 728 10.94 -11.60 -6.52
C TYR A 728 10.15 -10.93 -5.41
N TYR A 729 9.26 -10.03 -5.80
CA TYR A 729 8.31 -9.34 -4.94
C TYR A 729 6.90 -9.83 -5.25
N PHE A 730 6.06 -9.99 -4.24
CA PHE A 730 4.72 -10.52 -4.36
C PHE A 730 3.71 -9.68 -3.59
N ARG A 731 2.48 -9.65 -4.10
CA ARG A 731 1.30 -9.13 -3.41
C ARG A 731 0.06 -9.93 -3.84
N VAL A 732 -0.98 -9.89 -3.02
CA VAL A 732 -2.20 -10.69 -3.22
C VAL A 732 -3.42 -9.78 -3.25
N ILE A 733 -4.33 -10.05 -4.17
CA ILE A 733 -5.60 -9.34 -4.34
C ILE A 733 -6.74 -10.34 -4.13
N ALA A 734 -7.69 -10.05 -3.25
CA ALA A 734 -8.88 -10.86 -3.08
C ALA A 734 -9.91 -10.54 -4.17
N THR A 735 -10.74 -11.53 -4.52
CA THR A 735 -11.75 -11.42 -5.57
C THR A 735 -13.07 -12.02 -5.11
N ASN A 736 -14.19 -11.44 -5.54
CA ASN A 736 -15.53 -12.03 -5.45
C ASN A 736 -16.42 -11.49 -6.58
N ALA A 737 -17.72 -11.79 -6.58
CA ALA A 737 -18.65 -11.30 -7.60
C ALA A 737 -18.88 -9.77 -7.57
N GLY A 738 -18.49 -9.10 -6.48
CA GLY A 738 -18.50 -7.65 -6.35
C GLY A 738 -17.35 -6.97 -7.11
N GLY A 739 -16.22 -7.67 -7.27
CA GLY A 739 -15.00 -7.19 -7.93
C GLY A 739 -13.73 -7.67 -7.22
N ILE A 740 -12.70 -6.82 -7.21
CA ILE A 740 -11.39 -7.10 -6.60
C ILE A 740 -11.08 -6.16 -5.41
N SER A 741 -10.31 -6.62 -4.42
CA SER A 741 -9.87 -5.77 -3.29
C SER A 741 -8.74 -4.81 -3.70
N PHE A 742 -8.35 -3.91 -2.79
CA PHE A 742 -6.98 -3.36 -2.82
C PHE A 742 -5.96 -4.49 -2.56
N PRO A 743 -4.71 -4.37 -3.05
CA PRO A 743 -3.70 -5.40 -2.79
C PRO A 743 -3.27 -5.41 -1.32
N SER A 744 -2.76 -6.56 -0.89
CA SER A 744 -1.94 -6.66 0.32
C SER A 744 -0.66 -5.83 0.20
N ASP A 745 0.08 -5.77 1.29
CA ASP A 745 1.47 -5.30 1.30
C ASP A 745 2.34 -6.08 0.30
N VAL A 746 3.49 -5.48 -0.02
CA VAL A 746 4.51 -6.11 -0.85
C VAL A 746 5.53 -6.80 0.05
N LEU A 747 5.73 -8.09 -0.21
CA LEU A 747 6.77 -8.91 0.41
C LEU A 747 7.69 -9.50 -0.65
N ALA A 748 8.87 -9.98 -0.25
CA ALA A 748 9.90 -10.43 -1.19
C ALA A 748 10.63 -11.69 -0.76
N VAL A 749 11.28 -12.34 -1.72
CA VAL A 749 12.16 -13.50 -1.48
C VAL A 749 13.34 -13.45 -2.44
N ARG A 750 14.50 -13.96 -2.01
CA ARG A 750 15.63 -14.23 -2.90
C ARG A 750 15.74 -15.74 -3.16
N THR A 751 15.69 -16.15 -4.42
CA THR A 751 15.69 -17.56 -4.86
C THR A 751 17.09 -18.16 -4.96
N GLY A 752 17.92 -18.01 -3.92
CA GLY A 752 19.25 -18.63 -3.89
C GLY A 752 19.22 -20.16 -3.68
N SER A 753 20.38 -20.80 -3.91
CA SER A 753 20.57 -22.24 -3.69
C SER A 753 20.38 -22.62 -2.22
N ASP A 754 20.97 -21.83 -1.32
CA ASP A 754 20.98 -22.11 0.10
C ASP A 754 19.65 -21.70 0.75
N ALA A 755 19.26 -22.43 1.79
CA ALA A 755 18.08 -22.09 2.57
C ALA A 755 18.23 -20.69 3.21
N PRO A 756 17.17 -19.86 3.21
CA PRO A 756 17.20 -18.56 3.86
C PRO A 756 17.45 -18.70 5.36
N ARG A 757 18.36 -17.88 5.90
CA ARG A 757 18.63 -17.80 7.35
C ARG A 757 18.06 -16.53 7.97
N ILE A 758 17.52 -15.65 7.14
CA ILE A 758 17.07 -14.31 7.46
C ILE A 758 15.57 -14.26 7.17
N LEU A 759 14.80 -13.79 8.13
CA LEU A 759 13.41 -13.42 7.95
C LEU A 759 13.28 -11.90 8.03
N PHE A 760 12.77 -11.28 6.98
CA PHE A 760 12.32 -9.89 7.01
C PHE A 760 10.86 -9.83 7.49
N VAL A 761 10.58 -8.97 8.46
CA VAL A 761 9.24 -8.70 8.97
C VAL A 761 8.87 -7.26 8.63
N GLN A 762 7.84 -7.10 7.81
CA GLN A 762 7.16 -5.81 7.60
C GLN A 762 6.31 -5.53 8.83
N GLY A 763 6.65 -4.51 9.62
CA GLY A 763 5.92 -4.13 10.84
C GLY A 763 5.46 -2.68 10.87
N TYR A 764 5.44 -2.01 9.71
CA TYR A 764 5.00 -0.63 9.58
C TYR A 764 3.66 -0.55 8.85
N ASP A 765 2.59 -0.49 9.64
CA ASP A 765 1.20 -0.49 9.17
C ASP A 765 0.51 0.84 9.46
N ARG A 766 1.16 1.70 10.26
CA ARG A 766 0.63 2.97 10.71
C ARG A 766 0.19 3.82 9.51
N LEU A 767 -1.07 4.24 9.59
CA LEU A 767 -1.73 5.13 8.66
C LEU A 767 -2.80 5.91 9.44
N ASP A 768 -2.45 7.11 9.89
CA ASP A 768 -3.30 7.97 10.71
C ASP A 768 -3.14 9.46 10.35
N ARG A 769 -3.88 10.33 11.04
CA ARG A 769 -3.95 11.77 10.79
C ARG A 769 -2.66 12.56 11.07
N PHE A 770 -1.68 11.98 11.75
CA PHE A 770 -0.45 12.68 12.15
C PHE A 770 0.71 12.50 11.16
N LEU A 771 0.66 11.47 10.32
CA LEU A 771 1.68 11.19 9.31
C LEU A 771 1.64 12.08 8.06
N PRO A 772 0.48 12.56 7.55
CA PRO A 772 0.43 13.39 6.36
C PRO A 772 1.28 14.65 6.51
N PRO A 773 2.18 14.96 5.55
CA PRO A 773 3.11 16.08 5.65
C PRO A 773 2.42 17.44 5.61
N LEU A 774 2.92 18.38 6.41
CA LEU A 774 2.60 19.80 6.32
C LEU A 774 3.46 20.47 5.26
N ARG A 775 2.83 21.24 4.37
CA ARG A 775 3.50 22.04 3.35
C ARG A 775 2.97 23.47 3.38
N SER A 776 3.85 24.42 3.09
CA SER A 776 3.42 25.79 2.82
C SER A 776 2.66 25.82 1.50
N TRP A 777 1.39 26.23 1.54
CA TRP A 777 0.55 26.40 0.38
C TRP A 777 -0.12 27.77 0.47
N TYR A 778 0.18 28.67 -0.48
CA TYR A 778 -0.17 30.10 -0.36
C TYR A 778 0.21 30.69 1.01
N SER A 779 1.39 30.32 1.50
CA SER A 779 1.96 30.76 2.78
C SER A 779 1.18 30.32 4.03
N VAL A 780 0.28 29.35 3.89
CA VAL A 780 -0.43 28.71 5.01
C VAL A 780 -0.05 27.23 5.07
N LEU A 781 0.23 26.73 6.27
CA LEU A 781 0.51 25.31 6.46
C LEU A 781 -0.74 24.48 6.17
N THR A 782 -0.59 23.54 5.24
CA THR A 782 -1.67 22.71 4.71
C THR A 782 -1.21 21.26 4.67
N ARG A 783 -2.11 20.34 5.01
CA ARG A 783 -1.80 18.92 5.22
C ARG A 783 -2.17 18.08 4.00
N PHE A 784 -1.17 17.64 3.24
CA PHE A 784 -1.41 16.87 2.02
C PHE A 784 -1.41 15.37 2.28
N GLN A 785 -2.42 14.68 1.78
CA GLN A 785 -2.53 13.22 1.90
C GLN A 785 -1.81 12.54 0.72
N GLU A 786 -0.51 12.37 0.87
CA GLU A 786 0.33 11.63 -0.07
C GLU A 786 0.63 10.23 0.44
N LEU A 787 -0.29 9.29 0.17
CA LEU A 787 -0.21 7.92 0.72
C LEU A 787 1.13 7.24 0.46
N ARG A 788 1.74 7.44 -0.72
CA ARG A 788 3.05 6.87 -1.08
C ARG A 788 4.21 7.37 -0.21
N ILE A 789 4.09 8.55 0.38
CA ILE A 789 5.08 9.16 1.28
C ILE A 789 4.70 8.90 2.74
N ILE A 790 3.43 8.65 3.06
CA ILE A 790 3.01 8.34 4.43
C ILE A 790 3.36 6.88 4.75
N ASN A 791 2.84 5.96 3.94
CA ASN A 791 3.09 4.53 4.01
C ASN A 791 2.82 3.88 2.65
N SER A 792 3.88 3.49 1.94
CA SER A 792 3.78 2.81 0.65
C SER A 792 3.56 1.30 0.74
N PHE A 793 3.59 0.71 1.95
CA PHE A 793 3.40 -0.72 2.23
C PHE A 793 4.33 -1.65 1.41
N ASN A 794 5.49 -1.13 1.01
CA ASN A 794 6.46 -1.86 0.18
C ASN A 794 7.91 -1.66 0.62
N TYR A 795 8.14 -1.32 1.89
CA TYR A 795 9.46 -1.02 2.43
C TYR A 795 10.42 -2.22 2.41
N VAL A 796 9.92 -3.43 2.17
CA VAL A 796 10.76 -4.59 1.83
C VAL A 796 11.71 -4.31 0.66
N ILE A 797 11.38 -3.41 -0.27
CA ILE A 797 12.22 -3.10 -1.45
C ILE A 797 13.63 -2.67 -1.04
N GLN A 798 13.74 -1.74 -0.10
CA GLN A 798 15.02 -1.16 0.32
C GLN A 798 15.87 -2.20 1.07
N HIS A 799 15.23 -3.06 1.87
CA HIS A 799 15.86 -4.16 2.59
C HIS A 799 16.29 -5.29 1.65
N ALA A 800 15.41 -5.71 0.74
CA ALA A 800 15.64 -6.76 -0.24
C ALA A 800 16.78 -6.40 -1.21
N LYS A 801 16.83 -5.15 -1.68
CA LYS A 801 17.96 -4.65 -2.49
C LYS A 801 19.29 -4.72 -1.72
N ALA A 802 19.30 -4.30 -0.46
CA ALA A 802 20.50 -4.34 0.37
C ALA A 802 20.97 -5.78 0.65
N LEU A 803 20.05 -6.69 0.96
CA LEU A 803 20.32 -8.12 1.16
C LEU A 803 20.79 -8.79 -0.13
N HIS A 804 20.17 -8.48 -1.26
CA HIS A 804 20.58 -8.99 -2.57
C HIS A 804 21.99 -8.50 -2.95
N GLY A 805 22.31 -7.22 -2.70
CA GLY A 805 23.62 -6.65 -2.97
C GLY A 805 24.78 -7.25 -2.16
N ILE A 806 24.48 -8.09 -1.17
CA ILE A 806 25.45 -8.84 -0.36
C ILE A 806 25.25 -10.36 -0.47
N ASP A 807 24.46 -10.82 -1.46
CA ASP A 807 24.15 -12.23 -1.72
C ASP A 807 23.47 -12.98 -0.56
N ALA A 808 22.72 -12.28 0.29
CA ALA A 808 22.01 -12.87 1.41
C ALA A 808 20.61 -13.39 0.99
N ASN A 809 20.36 -14.68 1.21
CA ASN A 809 19.03 -15.26 1.03
C ASN A 809 18.11 -14.92 2.22
N PHE A 810 16.89 -14.52 1.91
CA PHE A 810 15.90 -14.15 2.91
C PHE A 810 14.49 -14.57 2.47
N ASP A 811 13.67 -14.87 3.47
CA ASP A 811 12.20 -14.94 3.37
C ASP A 811 11.59 -13.68 3.97
N SER A 812 10.29 -13.46 3.75
CA SER A 812 9.61 -12.33 4.36
C SER A 812 8.18 -12.62 4.81
N THR A 813 7.71 -11.82 5.77
CA THR A 813 6.38 -11.95 6.38
C THR A 813 5.86 -10.59 6.84
N SER A 814 4.54 -10.45 7.00
CA SER A 814 3.97 -9.38 7.81
C SER A 814 4.12 -9.69 9.30
N ASN A 815 4.08 -8.65 10.13
CA ASN A 815 4.05 -8.73 11.59
C ASN A 815 2.81 -9.46 12.12
N GLU A 816 1.62 -9.33 11.50
CA GLU A 816 0.43 -10.08 11.94
C GLU A 816 0.63 -11.58 11.82
N ALA A 817 1.31 -12.04 10.76
CA ALA A 817 1.65 -13.45 10.62
C ALA A 817 2.63 -13.93 11.72
N VAL A 818 3.54 -13.06 12.19
CA VAL A 818 4.37 -13.35 13.36
C VAL A 818 3.49 -13.43 14.61
N GLY A 819 2.71 -12.40 14.93
CA GLY A 819 1.83 -12.36 16.10
C GLY A 819 0.90 -13.58 16.17
N ALA A 820 0.26 -13.93 15.06
CA ALA A 820 -0.63 -15.08 14.95
C ALA A 820 0.09 -16.45 15.01
N GLY A 821 1.41 -16.49 14.83
CA GLY A 821 2.20 -17.72 14.83
C GLY A 821 2.11 -18.51 13.53
N ASP A 822 1.76 -17.84 12.43
CA ASP A 822 1.69 -18.44 11.10
C ASP A 822 3.08 -18.69 10.48
N ILE A 823 4.14 -18.15 11.10
CA ILE A 823 5.53 -18.34 10.68
C ILE A 823 6.39 -18.81 11.85
N ASN A 824 7.21 -19.83 11.60
CA ASN A 824 8.12 -20.37 12.60
C ASN A 824 9.44 -19.59 12.64
N LEU A 825 9.63 -18.75 13.65
CA LEU A 825 10.85 -17.95 13.82
C LEU A 825 12.11 -18.81 14.04
N SER A 826 11.98 -20.00 14.64
CA SER A 826 13.12 -20.88 14.91
C SER A 826 13.79 -21.45 13.64
N ALA A 827 13.14 -21.35 12.48
CA ALA A 827 13.74 -21.70 11.19
C ALA A 827 14.81 -20.70 10.73
N TYR A 828 14.89 -19.53 11.38
CA TYR A 828 15.78 -18.45 10.99
C TYR A 828 16.84 -18.20 12.07
N SER A 829 18.02 -17.74 11.66
CA SER A 829 19.07 -17.29 12.59
C SER A 829 18.93 -15.80 12.92
N LEU A 830 18.24 -15.05 12.06
CA LEU A 830 18.04 -13.61 12.18
C LEU A 830 16.62 -13.22 11.78
N VAL A 831 15.98 -12.41 12.61
CA VAL A 831 14.77 -11.65 12.27
C VAL A 831 15.14 -10.18 12.09
N ILE A 832 14.85 -9.63 10.92
CA ILE A 832 14.90 -8.19 10.64
C ILE A 832 13.48 -7.65 10.85
N TRP A 833 13.30 -6.79 11.84
CA TRP A 833 12.02 -6.16 12.14
C TRP A 833 12.05 -4.69 11.70
N ALA A 834 11.36 -4.40 10.60
CA ALA A 834 11.24 -3.04 10.06
C ALA A 834 9.93 -2.40 10.53
N ALA A 835 10.03 -1.57 11.58
CA ALA A 835 8.90 -0.92 12.23
C ALA A 835 8.55 0.44 11.61
N GLY A 836 9.36 0.99 10.70
CA GLY A 836 9.12 2.30 10.12
C GLY A 836 8.88 3.39 11.19
N GLN A 837 7.71 4.04 11.17
CA GLN A 837 7.25 4.99 12.22
C GLN A 837 6.09 4.43 13.07
N GLN A 838 6.05 3.10 13.25
CA GLN A 838 5.00 2.40 13.98
C GLN A 838 5.00 2.80 15.46
N ALA A 839 3.87 3.36 15.93
CA ALA A 839 3.65 3.69 17.34
C ALA A 839 2.17 3.98 17.61
N GLU A 840 1.77 3.88 18.89
CA GLU A 840 0.41 4.15 19.34
C GLU A 840 0.16 5.66 19.30
N ALA A 841 -0.94 6.07 18.66
CA ALA A 841 -1.40 7.45 18.73
C ALA A 841 -1.77 7.78 20.19
N ASP A 842 -1.30 8.91 20.72
CA ASP A 842 -1.50 9.28 22.12
C ASP A 842 -2.94 9.75 22.37
N THR A 843 -3.90 8.84 22.52
CA THR A 843 -5.24 9.23 22.96
C THR A 843 -5.73 8.41 24.14
N SER A 844 -6.22 9.14 25.15
CA SER A 844 -6.55 8.61 26.48
C SER A 844 -7.91 7.89 26.55
N VAL A 845 -8.45 7.43 25.43
CA VAL A 845 -9.79 6.83 25.32
C VAL A 845 -9.73 5.70 24.28
N ASP A 846 -9.47 4.51 24.80
CA ASP A 846 -9.33 3.20 24.14
C ASP A 846 -8.06 2.93 23.30
N LYS A 847 -7.26 2.01 23.85
CA LYS A 847 -5.89 1.64 23.48
C LYS A 847 -5.88 0.57 22.38
N ILE A 848 -5.57 1.00 21.15
CA ILE A 848 -4.55 0.48 20.19
C ILE A 848 -5.05 0.61 18.74
N VAL A 849 -4.63 1.64 18.01
CA VAL A 849 -4.72 1.58 16.53
C VAL A 849 -3.42 1.10 15.89
N PHE A 850 -2.25 1.34 16.49
CA PHE A 850 -0.96 0.84 15.99
C PHE A 850 0.02 0.71 17.16
N ARG A 851 0.47 -0.49 17.54
CA ARG A 851 1.54 -0.63 18.55
C ARG A 851 2.86 -0.95 17.85
N ALA A 852 3.97 -0.48 18.42
CA ALA A 852 5.29 -0.88 17.94
C ALA A 852 5.46 -2.41 18.04
N PHE A 853 4.98 -3.00 19.13
CA PHE A 853 4.87 -4.46 19.30
C PHE A 853 3.63 -4.83 20.12
N THR A 854 2.86 -5.78 19.60
CA THR A 854 1.74 -6.43 20.30
C THR A 854 2.23 -7.42 21.36
N ALA A 855 1.32 -7.87 22.23
CA ALA A 855 1.65 -8.85 23.27
C ALA A 855 2.17 -10.18 22.68
N ASP A 856 1.56 -10.65 21.59
CA ASP A 856 1.92 -11.92 20.95
C ASP A 856 3.27 -11.84 20.24
N GLU A 857 3.55 -10.72 19.55
CA GLU A 857 4.84 -10.48 18.90
C GLU A 857 5.98 -10.44 19.91
N LYS A 858 5.84 -9.70 21.01
CA LYS A 858 6.83 -9.69 22.10
C LYS A 858 7.08 -11.08 22.66
N THR A 859 6.03 -11.86 22.87
CA THR A 859 6.13 -13.22 23.40
C THR A 859 6.95 -14.11 22.48
N ARG A 860 6.72 -14.03 21.16
CA ARG A 860 7.45 -14.84 20.17
C ARG A 860 8.89 -14.39 19.98
N LEU A 861 9.16 -13.08 19.97
CA LEU A 861 10.52 -12.54 19.87
C LEU A 861 11.35 -12.86 21.12
N ARG A 862 10.73 -12.89 22.32
CA ARG A 862 11.37 -13.41 23.54
C ARG A 862 11.75 -14.87 23.39
N ALA A 863 10.82 -15.72 22.96
CA ALA A 863 11.10 -17.14 22.75
C ALA A 863 12.24 -17.36 21.74
N PHE A 864 12.20 -16.63 20.63
CA PHE A 864 13.23 -16.68 19.59
C PHE A 864 14.62 -16.26 20.09
N THR A 865 14.71 -15.16 20.83
CA THR A 865 15.99 -14.68 21.39
C THR A 865 16.51 -15.58 22.53
N MET A 866 15.63 -16.13 23.36
CA MET A 866 16.02 -17.12 24.38
C MET A 866 16.61 -18.40 23.74
N ALA A 867 16.14 -18.77 22.55
CA ALA A 867 16.68 -19.90 21.77
C ALA A 867 17.97 -19.56 20.99
N GLY A 868 18.54 -18.36 21.16
CA GLY A 868 19.75 -17.91 20.47
C GLY A 868 19.52 -17.23 19.11
N GLY A 869 18.25 -16.96 18.75
CA GLY A 869 17.91 -16.17 17.58
C GLY A 869 18.39 -14.72 17.69
N ASN A 870 18.82 -14.13 16.57
CA ASN A 870 19.37 -12.77 16.55
C ASN A 870 18.36 -11.77 15.99
N LEU A 871 18.42 -10.51 16.43
CA LEU A 871 17.50 -9.46 15.98
C LEU A 871 18.24 -8.30 15.32
N PHE A 872 17.71 -7.83 14.20
CA PHE A 872 17.96 -6.49 13.70
C PHE A 872 16.64 -5.72 13.75
N VAL A 873 16.51 -4.77 14.68
CA VAL A 873 15.30 -3.95 14.83
C VAL A 873 15.59 -2.53 14.38
N THR A 874 14.72 -1.98 13.55
CA THR A 874 14.91 -0.67 12.96
C THR A 874 13.58 0.04 12.79
N GLY A 875 13.56 1.31 13.19
CA GLY A 875 12.39 2.16 13.14
C GLY A 875 12.61 3.40 14.01
N SER A 876 11.70 4.33 13.91
CA SER A 876 11.51 5.43 14.86
C SER A 876 10.22 5.19 15.64
N GLU A 877 10.11 5.81 16.81
CA GLU A 877 8.97 5.76 17.74
C GLU A 877 8.78 4.43 18.50
N ILE A 878 9.68 3.46 18.37
CA ILE A 878 9.61 2.17 19.06
C ILE A 878 9.74 2.35 20.57
N TRP A 879 10.77 3.09 21.02
CA TRP A 879 11.06 3.24 22.45
C TRP A 879 10.14 4.26 23.11
N TRP A 880 9.68 5.26 22.37
CA TRP A 880 8.69 6.22 22.79
C TRP A 880 7.36 5.53 23.05
N ASP A 881 6.95 4.62 22.17
CA ASP A 881 5.72 3.84 22.35
C ASP A 881 5.79 2.95 23.60
N MET A 882 6.97 2.40 23.88
CA MET A 882 7.13 1.32 24.87
C MET A 882 7.76 1.71 26.21
N ASP A 883 8.45 2.85 26.31
CA ASP A 883 9.25 3.23 27.49
C ASP A 883 9.27 4.73 27.82
N ARG A 884 8.44 5.58 27.18
CA ARG A 884 8.42 7.03 27.44
C ARG A 884 8.12 7.45 28.87
N SER A 885 7.40 6.62 29.63
CA SER A 885 7.08 6.94 31.03
C SER A 885 6.71 5.72 31.87
N ALA A 886 6.56 5.94 33.18
CA ALA A 886 6.10 4.92 34.12
C ALA A 886 4.65 4.45 33.89
N SER A 887 3.83 5.22 33.14
CA SER A 887 2.44 4.85 32.82
C SER A 887 2.32 3.79 31.73
N ILE A 888 3.38 3.60 30.91
CA ILE A 888 3.44 2.52 29.93
C ILE A 888 3.46 1.16 30.66
N ALA A 889 3.06 0.07 30.01
CA ALA A 889 3.04 -1.23 30.67
C ALA A 889 4.46 -1.65 31.07
N ALA A 890 4.63 -2.22 32.27
CA ALA A 890 5.94 -2.68 32.74
C ALA A 890 6.55 -3.73 31.80
N ASP A 891 5.71 -4.55 31.17
CA ASP A 891 6.13 -5.55 30.19
C ASP A 891 6.70 -4.93 28.89
N ASP A 892 6.12 -3.82 28.41
CA ASP A 892 6.63 -3.08 27.24
C ASP A 892 8.02 -2.50 27.53
N ARG A 893 8.16 -1.85 28.70
CA ARG A 893 9.45 -1.31 29.16
C ARG A 893 10.52 -2.38 29.31
N ALA A 894 10.17 -3.53 29.89
CA ALA A 894 11.08 -4.65 30.07
C ALA A 894 11.48 -5.24 28.70
N PHE A 895 10.55 -5.36 27.75
CA PHE A 895 10.86 -5.85 26.42
C PHE A 895 11.95 -5.02 25.72
N VAL A 896 11.79 -3.70 25.64
CA VAL A 896 12.78 -2.87 24.94
C VAL A 896 14.14 -2.84 25.65
N LYS A 897 14.16 -2.88 26.98
CA LYS A 897 15.41 -2.88 27.77
C LYS A 897 16.13 -4.22 27.72
N ASP A 898 15.40 -5.30 27.96
CA ASP A 898 15.99 -6.63 28.16
C ASP A 898 16.17 -7.37 26.84
N ILE A 899 15.21 -7.26 25.91
CA ILE A 899 15.26 -7.94 24.62
C ILE A 899 15.93 -7.07 23.58
N LEU A 900 15.52 -5.82 23.40
CA LEU A 900 16.14 -4.95 22.39
C LEU A 900 17.46 -4.31 22.88
N GLY A 901 17.71 -4.25 24.19
CA GLY A 901 18.96 -3.75 24.75
C GLY A 901 19.05 -2.21 24.85
N ALA A 902 17.91 -1.51 24.76
CA ALA A 902 17.87 -0.05 24.80
C ALA A 902 16.71 0.50 25.65
N ALA A 903 16.96 1.63 26.31
CA ALA A 903 15.94 2.43 26.99
C ALA A 903 15.65 3.71 26.19
N TYR A 904 14.44 4.23 26.35
CA TYR A 904 14.08 5.53 25.79
C TYR A 904 14.85 6.66 26.49
N VAL A 905 15.29 7.67 25.73
CA VAL A 905 15.91 8.90 26.26
C VAL A 905 15.13 10.13 25.82
N ALA A 906 14.94 10.29 24.51
CA ALA A 906 14.24 11.43 23.95
C ALA A 906 13.57 11.09 22.61
N ASP A 907 12.47 11.78 22.35
CA ASP A 907 11.59 11.58 21.20
C ASP A 907 12.26 12.00 19.88
N SER A 908 13.15 12.98 19.97
CA SER A 908 13.92 13.48 18.83
C SER A 908 15.34 13.81 19.25
N ALA A 909 16.29 13.50 18.36
CA ALA A 909 17.68 13.88 18.47
C ALA A 909 17.92 15.41 18.45
N TRP A 910 16.92 16.22 18.08
CA TRP A 910 17.08 17.67 17.96
C TRP A 910 15.93 18.46 18.60
N PRO A 911 16.02 18.73 19.92
CA PRO A 911 15.02 19.54 20.61
C PRO A 911 15.01 21.03 20.19
N THR A 912 16.01 21.52 19.44
CA THR A 912 16.23 22.96 19.16
C THR A 912 16.31 23.34 17.67
N GLY A 913 15.64 22.60 16.78
CA GLY A 913 15.44 23.01 15.37
C GLY A 913 16.66 22.92 14.44
N THR A 914 17.83 22.53 14.94
CA THR A 914 19.05 22.33 14.13
C THR A 914 19.29 20.84 13.85
N ALA A 915 18.40 20.26 13.04
CA ALA A 915 18.46 18.85 12.65
C ALA A 915 19.42 18.61 11.46
N THR A 916 20.22 17.55 11.53
CA THR A 916 21.22 17.23 10.48
C THR A 916 20.85 16.01 9.63
N TRP A 917 19.78 15.27 9.98
CA TRP A 917 19.34 14.01 9.33
C TRP A 917 20.49 13.04 9.03
N LYS A 918 21.48 13.00 9.94
CA LYS A 918 22.72 12.24 9.76
C LYS A 918 23.15 11.55 11.05
N CYS A 919 23.83 10.43 10.88
CA CYS A 919 24.51 9.68 11.93
C CYS A 919 25.98 9.39 11.58
N ASN A 920 26.77 9.08 12.61
CA ASN A 920 28.12 8.54 12.50
C ASN A 920 28.23 7.21 13.24
N GLY A 921 29.02 6.30 12.68
CA GLY A 921 29.40 5.07 13.34
C GLY A 921 30.38 5.31 14.50
N VAL A 922 30.25 4.51 15.55
CA VAL A 922 31.10 4.63 16.76
C VAL A 922 32.36 3.78 16.61
N SER A 923 33.51 4.31 17.06
CA SER A 923 34.78 3.58 17.08
C SER A 923 34.67 2.29 17.91
N GLY A 924 35.22 1.19 17.40
CA GLY A 924 35.13 -0.13 18.03
C GLY A 924 33.76 -0.84 17.88
N SER A 925 32.76 -0.20 17.27
CA SER A 925 31.48 -0.83 16.93
C SER A 925 31.50 -1.47 15.53
N ILE A 926 30.44 -2.17 15.15
CA ILE A 926 30.26 -2.70 13.80
C ILE A 926 30.26 -1.61 12.73
N PHE A 927 29.85 -0.38 13.07
CA PHE A 927 29.80 0.75 12.15
C PHE A 927 31.06 1.62 12.20
N ASN A 928 32.13 1.18 12.84
CA ASN A 928 33.38 1.93 12.92
C ASN A 928 33.86 2.43 11.53
N GLY A 929 34.19 3.72 11.46
CA GLY A 929 34.66 4.37 10.23
C GLY A 929 33.56 4.82 9.25
N LEU A 930 32.29 4.50 9.47
CA LEU A 930 31.19 5.07 8.68
C LEU A 930 30.87 6.49 9.18
N THR A 931 30.85 7.45 8.28
CA THR A 931 30.52 8.86 8.56
C THR A 931 29.44 9.37 7.62
N ASN A 932 28.69 10.38 8.05
CA ASN A 932 27.63 11.01 7.23
C ASN A 932 26.58 10.03 6.71
N ILE A 933 26.17 9.07 7.53
CA ILE A 933 25.06 8.17 7.22
C ILE A 933 23.79 9.02 7.22
N ALA A 934 23.23 9.30 6.05
CA ALA A 934 22.06 10.16 5.91
C ALA A 934 20.77 9.34 5.85
N PHE A 935 19.67 9.90 6.34
CA PHE A 935 18.35 9.29 6.33
C PHE A 935 17.27 10.31 5.97
N ASP A 936 16.17 9.84 5.34
CA ASP A 936 15.25 10.68 4.56
C ASP A 936 14.67 11.85 5.37
N ASP A 937 14.93 13.06 4.87
CA ASP A 937 14.43 14.34 5.38
C ASP A 937 13.11 14.76 4.71
N GLY A 938 12.58 13.91 3.83
CA GLY A 938 11.40 14.13 3.01
C GLY A 938 11.71 14.36 1.53
N THR A 939 12.99 14.36 1.13
CA THR A 939 13.42 14.65 -0.25
C THR A 939 13.85 13.42 -1.05
N MET A 940 13.99 12.25 -0.40
CA MET A 940 14.60 11.06 -1.02
C MET A 940 13.61 9.95 -1.42
N GLY A 941 12.31 10.19 -1.25
CA GLY A 941 11.24 9.36 -1.80
C GLY A 941 10.79 8.17 -0.96
N ALA A 942 11.28 8.01 0.27
CA ALA A 942 10.65 7.17 1.28
C ALA A 942 9.66 8.01 2.09
N TYR A 943 10.06 8.49 3.27
CA TYR A 943 9.28 9.39 4.10
C TYR A 943 10.19 10.17 5.03
N LYS A 944 9.79 11.40 5.36
CA LYS A 944 10.51 12.20 6.35
C LYS A 944 10.48 11.50 7.70
N VAL A 945 11.66 11.13 8.22
CA VAL A 945 11.78 10.62 9.60
C VAL A 945 11.51 11.79 10.54
N SER A 946 10.31 11.82 11.13
CA SER A 946 9.82 13.00 11.86
C SER A 946 10.36 13.05 13.29
N PHE A 947 10.52 11.90 13.92
CA PHE A 947 10.96 11.75 15.32
C PHE A 947 12.03 10.65 15.42
N PRO A 948 13.26 10.89 14.92
CA PRO A 948 14.34 9.93 15.08
C PRO A 948 14.74 9.85 16.56
N GLU A 949 14.62 8.67 17.14
CA GLU A 949 14.67 8.50 18.59
C GLU A 949 16.09 8.49 19.14
N VAL A 950 16.24 9.08 20.33
CA VAL A 950 17.44 8.94 21.15
C VAL A 950 17.22 7.83 22.16
N ILE A 951 18.13 6.86 22.15
CA ILE A 951 18.07 5.69 23.02
C ILE A 951 19.30 5.61 23.94
N ALA A 952 19.25 4.77 24.97
CA ALA A 952 20.40 4.50 25.83
C ALA A 952 20.68 3.00 25.90
N ALA A 953 21.93 2.61 25.65
CA ALA A 953 22.36 1.23 25.78
C ALA A 953 22.11 0.69 27.20
N GLN A 954 21.50 -0.49 27.29
CA GLN A 954 21.31 -1.22 28.53
C GLN A 954 22.43 -2.24 28.76
N THR A 955 22.35 -3.01 29.85
CA THR A 955 23.38 -4.01 30.21
C THR A 955 23.70 -4.95 29.05
N ASN A 956 25.00 -5.14 28.79
CA ASN A 956 25.57 -5.92 27.68
C ASN A 956 25.38 -5.34 26.27
N ALA A 957 24.69 -4.20 26.13
CA ALA A 957 24.65 -3.43 24.89
C ALA A 957 25.71 -2.31 24.90
N THR A 958 26.15 -1.92 23.71
CA THR A 958 27.11 -0.83 23.47
C THR A 958 26.60 0.03 22.32
N VAL A 959 26.99 1.31 22.29
CA VAL A 959 26.57 2.24 21.23
C VAL A 959 27.26 1.89 19.92
N CYS A 960 26.51 1.81 18.82
CA CYS A 960 27.06 1.62 17.47
C CYS A 960 26.85 2.81 16.53
N LEU A 961 25.83 3.65 16.78
CA LEU A 961 25.56 4.86 16.00
C LEU A 961 25.22 6.05 16.90
N ARG A 962 25.67 7.23 16.49
CA ARG A 962 25.33 8.53 17.11
C ARG A 962 24.80 9.50 16.08
N TYR A 963 23.85 10.34 16.47
CA TYR A 963 23.41 11.44 15.62
C TYR A 963 24.51 12.49 15.45
N GLN A 964 24.50 13.16 14.31
CA GLN A 964 25.27 14.37 14.12
C GLN A 964 24.49 15.56 14.69
N SER A 965 25.21 16.50 15.32
CA SER A 965 24.68 17.80 15.74
C SER A 965 25.66 18.89 15.34
N ALA A 966 25.15 20.09 15.09
CA ALA A 966 25.94 21.29 14.83
C ALA A 966 26.94 21.63 15.97
N THR A 967 26.68 21.16 17.19
CA THR A 967 27.48 21.48 18.39
C THR A 967 28.18 20.26 19.02
N ALA A 968 28.29 19.15 18.28
CA ALA A 968 28.75 17.81 18.72
C ALA A 968 27.75 17.09 19.67
N SER A 969 27.07 16.05 19.17
CA SER A 969 26.03 15.33 19.92
C SER A 969 26.54 14.00 20.50
N SER A 970 26.15 13.73 21.76
CA SER A 970 26.26 12.42 22.41
C SER A 970 25.04 11.53 22.19
N ASP A 971 24.05 11.98 21.41
CA ASP A 971 22.77 11.29 21.23
C ASP A 971 22.98 10.01 20.43
N VAL A 972 22.43 8.93 20.95
CA VAL A 972 22.62 7.59 20.41
C VAL A 972 21.47 7.28 19.47
N ALA A 973 21.83 6.95 18.23
CA ALA A 973 20.89 6.54 17.18
C ALA A 973 20.79 5.01 17.05
N GLY A 974 21.73 4.27 17.65
CA GLY A 974 21.72 2.82 17.57
C GLY A 974 22.68 2.14 18.54
N ILE A 975 22.31 0.92 18.92
CA ILE A 975 23.06 0.06 19.84
C ILE A 975 23.32 -1.31 19.21
N GLN A 976 24.34 -1.99 19.74
CA GLN A 976 24.66 -3.38 19.44
C GLN A 976 24.86 -4.17 20.74
N ARG A 977 24.41 -5.42 20.76
CA ARG A 977 24.69 -6.42 21.79
C ARG A 977 25.17 -7.68 21.09
N LEU A 978 26.48 -7.96 21.15
CA LEU A 978 27.11 -9.04 20.36
C LEU A 978 27.77 -10.14 21.20
N GLY A 979 28.02 -9.88 22.49
CA GLY A 979 28.73 -10.80 23.40
C GLY A 979 27.84 -11.79 24.14
N THR A 980 26.59 -11.94 23.73
CA THR A 980 25.57 -12.81 24.35
C THR A 980 25.13 -13.92 23.41
N ALA A 981 24.38 -14.91 23.92
CA ALA A 981 23.87 -16.02 23.11
C ALA A 981 22.96 -15.56 21.97
N SER A 982 22.09 -14.57 22.23
CA SER A 982 21.34 -13.84 21.22
C SER A 982 21.96 -12.46 20.99
N LYS A 983 22.24 -12.12 19.74
CA LYS A 983 22.81 -10.84 19.34
C LYS A 983 21.71 -9.92 18.82
N VAL A 984 21.86 -8.63 19.09
CA VAL A 984 20.90 -7.59 18.69
C VAL A 984 21.64 -6.38 18.12
N VAL A 985 21.15 -5.88 17.00
CA VAL A 985 21.40 -4.50 16.55
C VAL A 985 20.06 -3.79 16.54
N ALA A 986 19.97 -2.63 17.17
CA ALA A 986 18.73 -1.85 17.22
C ALA A 986 19.00 -0.39 16.86
N LEU A 987 18.20 0.15 15.94
CA LEU A 987 18.31 1.53 15.43
C LEU A 987 17.05 2.33 15.77
N GLY A 988 17.22 3.54 16.31
CA GLY A 988 16.19 4.57 16.48
C GLY A 988 15.86 5.35 15.19
N VAL A 989 16.36 4.86 14.06
CA VAL A 989 16.03 5.33 12.71
C VAL A 989 15.58 4.15 11.84
N PRO A 990 14.60 4.33 10.94
CA PRO A 990 14.22 3.32 9.98
C PRO A 990 15.31 3.07 8.93
N PHE A 991 15.60 1.81 8.62
CA PHE A 991 16.68 1.44 7.69
C PHE A 991 16.34 1.78 6.24
N GLU A 992 15.07 1.63 5.88
CA GLU A 992 14.54 1.92 4.54
C GLU A 992 14.68 3.39 4.15
N THR A 993 14.84 4.30 5.11
CA THR A 993 15.06 5.73 4.84
C THR A 993 16.54 6.09 4.66
N ILE A 994 17.48 5.17 4.89
CA ILE A 994 18.92 5.43 4.75
C ILE A 994 19.31 5.58 3.27
N TYR A 995 20.10 6.61 2.96
CA TYR A 995 20.62 6.89 1.62
C TYR A 995 22.09 7.34 1.64
N PRO A 996 22.81 7.26 0.50
CA PRO A 996 22.43 6.58 -0.74
C PRO A 996 22.35 5.05 -0.57
N GLU A 997 21.81 4.35 -1.57
CA GLU A 997 21.66 2.88 -1.55
C GLU A 997 22.96 2.14 -1.21
N ALA A 998 24.12 2.63 -1.67
CA ALA A 998 25.42 2.05 -1.33
C ALA A 998 25.71 2.07 0.18
N THR A 999 25.40 3.16 0.88
CA THR A 999 25.56 3.26 2.35
C THR A 999 24.60 2.30 3.05
N ARG A 1000 23.36 2.20 2.55
CA ARG A 1000 22.35 1.28 3.09
C ARG A 1000 22.78 -0.18 2.95
N THR A 1001 23.27 -0.58 1.77
CA THR A 1001 23.83 -1.93 1.52
C THR A 1001 25.04 -2.21 2.40
N GLU A 1002 25.94 -1.23 2.59
CA GLU A 1002 27.09 -1.35 3.48
C GLU A 1002 26.69 -1.56 4.94
N ILE A 1003 25.67 -0.84 5.44
CA ILE A 1003 25.13 -1.05 6.79
C ILE A 1003 24.56 -2.46 6.93
N MET A 1004 23.71 -2.89 5.98
CA MET A 1004 23.16 -4.25 5.99
C MET A 1004 24.27 -5.30 6.01
N ARG A 1005 25.30 -5.15 5.16
CA ARG A 1005 26.47 -6.04 5.14
C ARG A 1005 27.10 -6.21 6.52
N ARG A 1006 27.32 -5.10 7.24
CA ARG A 1006 27.95 -5.14 8.57
C ARG A 1006 27.03 -5.74 9.64
N VAL A 1007 25.73 -5.46 9.55
CA VAL A 1007 24.72 -6.08 10.42
C VAL A 1007 24.68 -7.59 10.20
N ILE A 1008 24.55 -8.05 8.95
CA ILE A 1008 24.51 -9.48 8.62
C ILE A 1008 25.81 -10.16 9.05
N ASN A 1009 26.98 -9.60 8.77
CA ASN A 1009 28.27 -10.18 9.20
C ASN A 1009 28.39 -10.30 10.73
N ALA A 1010 27.75 -9.40 11.49
CA ALA A 1010 27.79 -9.45 12.95
C ALA A 1010 26.77 -10.45 13.54
N LEU A 1011 25.58 -10.52 12.94
CA LEU A 1011 24.44 -11.26 13.48
C LEU A 1011 24.31 -12.69 12.93
N VAL A 1012 24.75 -12.95 11.71
CA VAL A 1012 24.70 -14.26 11.07
C VAL A 1012 26.09 -14.86 11.08
N SER A 1013 26.30 -15.93 11.84
CA SER A 1013 27.57 -16.68 11.86
C SER A 1013 27.53 -17.86 10.88
N ASP A 1014 28.70 -18.23 10.33
CA ASP A 1014 28.91 -19.43 9.47
C ASP A 1014 28.77 -20.78 10.22
N GLY A 1015 28.15 -20.79 11.41
CA GLY A 1015 27.85 -22.02 12.14
C GLY A 1015 26.70 -22.80 11.49
N PRO A 1016 26.64 -24.13 11.68
CA PRO A 1016 25.47 -24.92 11.31
C PRO A 1016 24.22 -24.35 12.00
N LEU A 1017 23.09 -24.38 11.29
CA LEU A 1017 21.80 -23.91 11.80
C LEU A 1017 21.56 -24.46 13.21
N PRO A 1018 21.14 -23.62 14.19
CA PRO A 1018 20.58 -24.13 15.43
C PRO A 1018 19.39 -25.02 15.05
N THR A 1019 19.41 -26.29 15.46
CA THR A 1019 18.28 -27.18 15.25
C THR A 1019 17.09 -26.60 16.00
N PRO A 1020 15.97 -26.28 15.32
CA PRO A 1020 14.80 -25.68 15.96
C PRO A 1020 14.31 -26.52 17.16
N GLY A 1021 14.33 -25.96 18.37
CA GLY A 1021 13.61 -26.51 19.52
C GLY A 1021 12.11 -26.16 19.40
N PRO A 1022 11.18 -27.06 19.79
CA PRO A 1022 9.76 -26.86 19.51
C PRO A 1022 9.17 -25.77 20.42
N SER A 1023 8.50 -24.79 19.83
CA SER A 1023 7.57 -23.90 20.54
C SER A 1023 6.41 -23.52 19.61
N PRO A 1024 5.23 -23.29 20.18
CA PRO A 1024 3.99 -24.00 19.88
C PRO A 1024 3.28 -23.38 18.67
N THR A 1025 2.74 -24.22 17.80
CA THR A 1025 1.82 -23.78 16.74
C THR A 1025 0.37 -24.07 17.14
N PRO A 1026 -0.53 -23.07 17.06
CA PRO A 1026 -1.96 -23.23 17.26
C PRO A 1026 -2.56 -24.16 16.22
N THR A 1027 -3.58 -24.90 16.64
CA THR A 1027 -4.37 -25.90 15.89
C THR A 1027 -4.66 -25.46 14.45
N PRO A 1028 -4.05 -26.09 13.42
CA PRO A 1028 -4.61 -26.10 12.09
C PRO A 1028 -5.73 -27.14 12.05
N THR A 1029 -6.92 -26.76 11.61
CA THR A 1029 -7.84 -27.76 11.05
C THR A 1029 -7.14 -28.32 9.80
N PRO A 1030 -6.85 -29.62 9.73
CA PRO A 1030 -6.01 -30.16 8.66
C PRO A 1030 -6.78 -30.12 7.34
N THR A 1031 -6.21 -29.47 6.32
CA THR A 1031 -6.46 -29.88 4.94
C THR A 1031 -5.25 -30.73 4.53
N PRO A 1032 -5.47 -31.99 4.10
CA PRO A 1032 -4.43 -33.00 3.96
C PRO A 1032 -3.46 -32.66 2.82
N THR A 1033 -2.16 -32.80 3.08
CA THR A 1033 -1.18 -33.15 2.04
C THR A 1033 -1.59 -34.52 1.47
N PRO A 1034 -1.45 -34.80 0.16
CA PRO A 1034 -1.92 -36.05 -0.41
C PRO A 1034 -1.35 -37.23 0.36
N ILE A 1035 -2.22 -38.19 0.69
CA ILE A 1035 -1.81 -39.52 1.13
C ILE A 1035 -0.85 -40.05 0.06
N HIS A 1036 0.37 -40.44 0.43
CA HIS A 1036 1.30 -41.09 -0.51
C HIS A 1036 0.69 -42.41 -0.95
N THR A 1037 0.64 -42.66 -2.25
CA THR A 1037 -0.16 -43.75 -2.82
C THR A 1037 0.67 -44.93 -3.30
N ARG A 1038 2.00 -44.79 -3.37
CA ARG A 1038 2.89 -45.85 -3.86
C ARG A 1038 4.21 -45.88 -3.12
N PHE A 1039 4.86 -47.04 -3.22
CA PHE A 1039 6.17 -47.27 -2.64
C PHE A 1039 7.22 -46.30 -3.21
N GLU A 1040 7.17 -45.98 -4.52
CA GLU A 1040 8.02 -45.00 -5.24
C GLU A 1040 7.94 -43.57 -4.71
N ASP A 1041 6.86 -43.22 -4.00
CA ASP A 1041 6.65 -41.88 -3.47
C ASP A 1041 7.31 -41.67 -2.10
N PHE A 1042 7.72 -42.74 -1.42
CA PHE A 1042 8.40 -42.67 -0.12
C PHE A 1042 9.90 -42.41 -0.24
N GLU A 1043 10.55 -42.98 -1.26
CA GLU A 1043 11.96 -42.77 -1.59
C GLU A 1043 12.15 -43.13 -3.08
N ALA A 1044 13.00 -42.42 -3.83
CA ALA A 1044 13.32 -42.82 -5.21
C ALA A 1044 14.53 -43.77 -5.21
N GLY A 1045 14.43 -44.93 -5.88
CA GLY A 1045 15.52 -45.89 -6.00
C GLY A 1045 15.64 -46.49 -7.40
N SER A 1046 16.86 -46.63 -7.92
CA SER A 1046 17.10 -47.30 -9.22
C SER A 1046 17.11 -48.83 -9.04
N ALA A 1047 16.74 -49.57 -10.08
CA ALA A 1047 16.80 -51.03 -10.06
C ALA A 1047 18.19 -51.54 -9.62
N GLY A 1048 18.22 -52.43 -8.62
CA GLY A 1048 19.45 -52.94 -8.02
C GLY A 1048 20.01 -52.12 -6.84
N GLU A 1049 19.44 -50.96 -6.52
CA GLU A 1049 19.80 -50.20 -5.32
C GLU A 1049 19.05 -50.71 -4.09
N LEU A 1050 19.55 -50.36 -2.90
CA LEU A 1050 18.77 -50.51 -1.66
C LEU A 1050 17.58 -49.54 -1.70
N TRP A 1051 16.47 -49.86 -1.02
CA TRP A 1051 15.28 -49.02 -1.03
C TRP A 1051 14.30 -49.36 0.08
N MET A 1052 13.95 -48.35 0.89
CA MET A 1052 13.16 -48.40 2.13
C MET A 1052 13.59 -49.42 3.20
N PHE A 1053 13.80 -50.70 2.87
CA PHE A 1053 14.25 -51.76 3.77
C PHE A 1053 15.61 -52.36 3.40
N ARG A 1054 16.38 -52.70 4.44
CA ARG A 1054 17.65 -53.45 4.36
C ARG A 1054 17.41 -54.96 4.37
N SER A 1055 18.41 -55.71 3.89
CA SER A 1055 18.39 -57.16 3.96
C SER A 1055 18.42 -57.65 5.41
N ALA A 1056 17.81 -58.80 5.68
CA ALA A 1056 17.60 -59.28 7.04
C ALA A 1056 18.90 -59.38 7.88
N GLY A 1057 20.05 -59.66 7.25
CA GLY A 1057 21.34 -59.78 7.93
C GLY A 1057 21.92 -58.47 8.48
N PHE A 1058 21.34 -57.30 8.14
CA PHE A 1058 21.78 -56.02 8.68
C PHE A 1058 21.34 -55.79 10.13
N SER A 1059 20.31 -56.48 10.60
CA SER A 1059 19.86 -56.34 11.98
C SER A 1059 20.59 -57.32 12.92
N GLY A 1060 21.17 -56.81 14.00
CA GLY A 1060 21.71 -57.64 15.08
C GLY A 1060 20.66 -58.48 15.84
N SER A 1061 19.36 -58.28 15.55
CA SER A 1061 18.26 -59.06 16.12
C SER A 1061 17.73 -60.17 15.19
N THR A 1062 18.37 -60.36 14.03
CA THR A 1062 18.12 -61.47 13.12
C THR A 1062 18.82 -62.74 13.61
N ILE A 1063 18.11 -63.86 13.64
CA ILE A 1063 18.55 -65.15 14.20
C ILE A 1063 18.09 -66.28 13.27
N GLY A 1064 18.94 -67.29 13.07
CA GLY A 1064 18.57 -68.54 12.39
C GLY A 1064 18.54 -68.46 10.85
N ILE A 1065 19.24 -67.49 10.25
CA ILE A 1065 19.49 -67.44 8.80
C ILE A 1065 20.94 -67.81 8.50
N VAL A 1066 21.20 -68.45 7.35
CA VAL A 1066 22.55 -68.77 6.89
C VAL A 1066 23.34 -67.47 6.70
N ALA A 1067 24.50 -67.36 7.33
CA ALA A 1067 25.34 -66.16 7.27
C ALA A 1067 25.66 -65.76 5.82
N GLY A 1068 25.45 -64.49 5.48
CA GLY A 1068 25.67 -63.95 4.13
C GLY A 1068 24.59 -64.28 3.09
N SER A 1069 23.55 -65.04 3.46
CA SER A 1069 22.47 -65.40 2.50
C SER A 1069 21.45 -64.29 2.25
N SER A 1070 21.43 -63.21 3.04
CA SER A 1070 20.40 -62.17 2.95
C SER A 1070 20.73 -61.09 1.92
N SER A 1071 19.78 -60.74 1.05
CA SER A 1071 19.88 -59.66 0.07
C SER A 1071 18.62 -58.79 0.06
N SER A 1072 18.75 -57.52 -0.33
CA SER A 1072 17.62 -56.64 -0.63
C SER A 1072 17.95 -55.71 -1.80
N ALA A 1073 16.97 -55.41 -2.64
CA ALA A 1073 17.12 -54.49 -3.77
C ALA A 1073 15.76 -54.03 -4.32
N VAL A 1074 15.73 -52.85 -4.96
CA VAL A 1074 14.66 -52.47 -5.90
C VAL A 1074 14.67 -53.42 -7.10
N THR A 1075 13.51 -53.86 -7.54
CA THR A 1075 13.37 -54.56 -8.82
C THR A 1075 12.17 -54.09 -9.62
N ASP A 1076 12.34 -54.05 -10.94
CA ASP A 1076 11.27 -53.78 -11.90
C ASP A 1076 10.68 -55.09 -12.46
N ALA A 1077 11.23 -56.24 -12.07
CA ALA A 1077 10.85 -57.56 -12.60
C ALA A 1077 9.54 -58.08 -12.01
N GLU A 1078 9.12 -57.53 -10.87
CA GLU A 1078 7.95 -57.98 -10.10
C GLU A 1078 7.16 -56.75 -9.63
N SER A 1079 6.43 -56.08 -10.53
CA SER A 1079 5.57 -54.95 -10.20
C SER A 1079 4.18 -55.41 -9.73
N ASN A 1080 3.57 -54.69 -8.77
CA ASN A 1080 2.21 -54.99 -8.33
C ASN A 1080 1.17 -54.56 -9.39
N ASN A 1081 0.39 -55.52 -9.88
CA ASN A 1081 -0.67 -55.31 -10.86
C ASN A 1081 -2.09 -55.27 -10.25
N ILE A 1082 -2.24 -55.39 -8.93
CA ILE A 1082 -3.54 -55.52 -8.23
C ILE A 1082 -3.88 -54.27 -7.39
N LEU A 1083 -3.40 -53.09 -7.77
CA LEU A 1083 -3.69 -51.86 -7.03
C LEU A 1083 -5.16 -51.42 -7.18
N ASP A 1084 -5.78 -50.97 -6.08
CA ASP A 1084 -7.07 -50.29 -6.10
C ASP A 1084 -6.96 -48.98 -6.92
N PRO A 1085 -7.72 -48.82 -8.03
CA PRO A 1085 -7.64 -47.62 -8.87
C PRO A 1085 -8.01 -46.32 -8.15
N ALA A 1086 -8.73 -46.41 -7.02
CA ALA A 1086 -9.06 -45.26 -6.19
C ALA A 1086 -7.87 -44.77 -5.35
N VAL A 1087 -6.85 -45.62 -5.17
CA VAL A 1087 -5.64 -45.30 -4.41
C VAL A 1087 -4.56 -44.76 -5.35
N GLY A 1088 -4.42 -45.24 -6.59
CA GLY A 1088 -3.44 -44.69 -7.53
C GLY A 1088 -3.34 -45.48 -8.83
N ALA A 1089 -2.34 -45.19 -9.68
CA ALA A 1089 -2.01 -46.06 -10.81
C ALA A 1089 -1.03 -47.15 -10.39
N GLN A 1090 -0.96 -48.26 -11.13
CA GLN A 1090 -0.07 -49.38 -10.82
C GLN A 1090 1.40 -48.95 -10.64
N GLY A 1091 2.03 -49.44 -9.57
CA GLY A 1091 3.46 -49.30 -9.30
C GLY A 1091 4.30 -49.95 -10.40
N LYS A 1092 5.55 -49.49 -10.55
CA LYS A 1092 6.50 -49.99 -11.56
C LYS A 1092 7.64 -50.78 -10.94
N GLN A 1093 7.86 -50.67 -9.63
CA GLN A 1093 9.00 -51.26 -8.93
C GLN A 1093 8.58 -51.80 -7.57
N SER A 1094 9.20 -52.88 -7.09
CA SER A 1094 8.97 -53.43 -5.74
C SER A 1094 10.28 -53.66 -4.98
N ALA A 1095 10.19 -53.76 -3.66
CA ALA A 1095 11.34 -54.13 -2.82
C ALA A 1095 11.43 -55.65 -2.71
N ARG A 1096 12.51 -56.21 -3.26
CA ARG A 1096 12.88 -57.62 -3.10
C ARG A 1096 13.65 -57.80 -1.79
N LEU A 1097 13.24 -58.77 -0.97
CA LEU A 1097 13.90 -59.21 0.26
C LEU A 1097 14.09 -60.73 0.19
N ALA A 1098 15.32 -61.21 0.36
CA ALA A 1098 15.61 -62.66 0.31
C ALA A 1098 16.63 -63.08 1.37
N TRP A 1099 16.52 -64.30 1.87
CA TRP A 1099 17.48 -64.95 2.80
C TRP A 1099 17.31 -66.47 2.78
N THR A 1100 18.18 -67.23 3.45
CA THR A 1100 18.03 -68.69 3.62
C THR A 1100 17.95 -69.04 5.10
N TRP A 1101 16.95 -69.81 5.51
CA TRP A 1101 16.86 -70.33 6.87
C TRP A 1101 17.94 -71.40 7.12
N GLU A 1102 18.56 -71.37 8.30
CA GLU A 1102 19.57 -72.35 8.70
C GLU A 1102 18.92 -73.70 9.06
N ALA A 1103 19.59 -74.81 8.74
CA ALA A 1103 19.13 -76.16 9.05
C ALA A 1103 19.89 -76.75 10.25
N PRO A 1104 19.21 -77.32 11.27
CA PRO A 1104 17.75 -77.39 11.43
C PRO A 1104 17.15 -76.03 11.79
N LEU A 1105 15.90 -75.80 11.37
CA LEU A 1105 15.20 -74.54 11.60
C LEU A 1105 15.00 -74.28 13.10
N ALA A 1106 15.59 -73.21 13.61
CA ALA A 1106 15.46 -72.85 15.01
C ALA A 1106 14.04 -72.34 15.33
N SER A 1107 13.51 -72.74 16.50
CA SER A 1107 12.15 -72.34 16.93
C SER A 1107 11.99 -70.83 17.18
N ASN A 1108 13.10 -70.12 17.41
CA ASN A 1108 13.16 -68.67 17.59
C ASN A 1108 13.75 -67.93 16.38
N ALA A 1109 13.87 -68.59 15.22
CA ALA A 1109 14.40 -67.96 14.02
C ALA A 1109 13.56 -66.74 13.62
N LYS A 1110 14.24 -65.65 13.26
CA LYS A 1110 13.64 -64.35 12.97
C LYS A 1110 14.52 -63.57 12.00
N ALA A 1111 13.96 -63.12 10.88
CA ALA A 1111 14.58 -62.23 9.93
C ALA A 1111 13.98 -60.82 10.08
N ARG A 1112 14.79 -59.82 10.44
CA ARG A 1112 14.34 -58.43 10.59
C ARG A 1112 14.90 -57.54 9.49
N CYS A 1113 14.01 -57.02 8.65
CA CYS A 1113 14.29 -56.05 7.60
C CYS A 1113 14.00 -54.64 8.12
N THR A 1114 15.06 -53.91 8.49
CA THR A 1114 14.99 -52.55 9.05
C THR A 1114 15.21 -51.48 7.99
N SER A 1115 14.72 -50.26 8.20
CA SER A 1115 15.02 -49.09 7.36
C SER A 1115 16.38 -48.42 7.70
N TYR A 1116 16.93 -48.67 8.89
CA TYR A 1116 18.15 -48.05 9.45
C TYR A 1116 19.46 -48.87 9.31
N SER A 1117 20.64 -48.21 9.29
CA SER A 1117 22.00 -48.84 9.34
C SER A 1117 22.94 -48.09 10.31
N SER A 1118 23.71 -48.81 11.15
CA SER A 1118 24.74 -48.21 12.03
C SER A 1118 26.17 -48.29 11.48
N ALA A 1119 26.36 -48.74 10.22
CA ALA A 1119 27.68 -48.95 9.65
C ALA A 1119 28.22 -47.69 8.96
N THR A 1120 29.45 -47.29 9.33
CA THR A 1120 30.14 -46.04 8.93
C THR A 1120 30.44 -45.88 7.44
N ASN A 1121 29.96 -46.78 6.56
CA ASN A 1121 30.27 -46.75 5.13
C ASN A 1121 29.04 -47.04 4.23
N THR A 1122 27.82 -46.74 4.71
CA THR A 1122 26.59 -46.84 3.90
C THR A 1122 25.71 -45.61 4.11
N ILE A 1123 25.05 -45.12 3.05
CA ILE A 1123 24.06 -44.02 3.11
C ILE A 1123 22.95 -44.41 4.09
N ASN A 1124 22.73 -43.63 5.14
CA ASN A 1124 21.61 -43.82 6.08
C ASN A 1124 20.30 -43.47 5.39
N ARG A 1125 19.30 -44.35 5.51
CA ARG A 1125 17.99 -44.17 4.88
C ARG A 1125 16.94 -44.00 5.97
N PRO A 1126 15.98 -43.09 5.76
CA PRO A 1126 15.06 -42.66 6.80
C PRO A 1126 13.97 -43.69 7.11
N ASN A 1127 13.54 -43.76 8.38
CA ASN A 1127 12.29 -44.46 8.68
C ASN A 1127 11.08 -43.63 8.18
N PRO A 1128 10.08 -44.21 7.52
CA PRO A 1128 8.86 -43.51 7.14
C PRO A 1128 8.05 -43.07 8.37
N LEU A 1129 7.68 -41.77 8.43
CA LEU A 1129 6.75 -41.27 9.44
C LEU A 1129 5.33 -41.74 9.14
N ILE A 1130 4.62 -42.19 10.17
CA ILE A 1130 3.25 -42.70 10.09
C ILE A 1130 2.38 -42.08 11.18
N ASN A 1131 1.14 -41.75 10.81
CA ASN A 1131 0.07 -41.33 11.71
C ASN A 1131 -0.50 -42.57 12.41
N LEU A 1132 -0.37 -42.64 13.74
CA LEU A 1132 -0.80 -43.80 14.52
C LEU A 1132 -2.33 -43.87 14.72
N LYS A 1133 -3.06 -42.81 14.30
CA LYS A 1133 -4.53 -42.77 14.26
C LYS A 1133 -5.14 -43.28 12.95
N MET A 1134 -4.31 -43.64 11.97
CA MET A 1134 -4.75 -44.17 10.67
C MET A 1134 -4.21 -45.59 10.47
N GLY A 1135 -4.96 -46.47 9.82
CA GLY A 1135 -4.44 -47.80 9.49
C GLY A 1135 -3.34 -47.75 8.43
N LEU A 1136 -2.44 -48.73 8.44
CA LEU A 1136 -1.37 -48.92 7.47
C LEU A 1136 -1.70 -50.08 6.53
N SER A 1137 -1.55 -49.87 5.22
CA SER A 1137 -1.76 -50.88 4.19
C SER A 1137 -0.55 -51.04 3.27
N PHE A 1138 -0.33 -52.24 2.74
CA PHE A 1138 0.67 -52.54 1.71
C PHE A 1138 0.39 -53.91 1.07
N TYR A 1139 1.10 -54.27 0.00
CA TYR A 1139 1.02 -55.57 -0.65
C TYR A 1139 2.30 -56.37 -0.45
N ILE A 1140 2.14 -57.69 -0.35
CA ILE A 1140 3.23 -58.65 -0.19
C ILE A 1140 3.03 -59.83 -1.15
N ARG A 1141 4.11 -60.28 -1.78
CA ARG A 1141 4.15 -61.55 -2.52
C ARG A 1141 5.33 -62.37 -2.05
N VAL A 1142 5.07 -63.62 -1.65
CA VAL A 1142 6.12 -64.58 -1.27
C VAL A 1142 6.38 -65.47 -2.48
N SER A 1143 7.53 -65.31 -3.14
CA SER A 1143 7.86 -66.12 -4.33
C SER A 1143 8.49 -67.46 -3.98
N LYS A 1144 9.17 -67.55 -2.82
CA LYS A 1144 9.80 -68.78 -2.32
C LYS A 1144 9.66 -68.90 -0.81
N GLY A 1145 9.40 -70.12 -0.34
CA GLY A 1145 9.29 -70.45 1.08
C GLY A 1145 7.99 -69.97 1.73
N ASP A 1146 7.89 -70.12 3.04
CA ASP A 1146 6.74 -69.69 3.84
C ASP A 1146 7.20 -68.88 5.05
N VAL A 1147 6.46 -67.82 5.40
CA VAL A 1147 6.81 -66.89 6.49
C VAL A 1147 5.60 -66.44 7.31
N LYS A 1148 5.86 -66.05 8.56
CA LYS A 1148 4.94 -65.28 9.42
C LYS A 1148 5.47 -63.85 9.56
N LEU A 1149 4.66 -62.86 9.22
CA LEU A 1149 4.97 -61.43 9.27
C LEU A 1149 4.43 -60.78 10.54
N SER A 1150 5.24 -59.88 11.12
CA SER A 1150 4.83 -58.85 12.08
C SER A 1150 5.50 -57.52 11.73
N VAL A 1151 4.92 -56.43 12.23
CA VAL A 1151 5.42 -55.07 11.98
C VAL A 1151 5.87 -54.42 13.30
N TRP A 1152 7.01 -53.74 13.26
CA TRP A 1152 7.53 -52.98 14.40
C TRP A 1152 7.29 -51.50 14.17
N ILE A 1153 6.74 -50.83 15.18
CA ILE A 1153 6.44 -49.40 15.19
C ILE A 1153 7.24 -48.76 16.32
N ARG A 1154 7.88 -47.63 16.03
CA ARG A 1154 8.53 -46.82 17.06
C ARG A 1154 7.69 -45.59 17.37
N GLU A 1155 7.40 -45.41 18.64
CA GLU A 1155 6.57 -44.35 19.19
C GLU A 1155 7.44 -43.12 19.48
N THR A 1156 7.51 -42.20 18.52
CA THR A 1156 8.37 -41.01 18.63
C THR A 1156 7.65 -39.80 19.21
N GLY A 1157 6.35 -39.90 19.49
CA GLY A 1157 5.56 -38.81 20.08
C GLY A 1157 5.50 -37.54 19.22
N GLY A 1158 5.82 -37.64 17.93
CA GLY A 1158 5.94 -36.50 17.01
C GLY A 1158 7.29 -35.77 17.03
N GLU A 1159 8.28 -36.23 17.80
CA GLU A 1159 9.60 -35.57 17.89
C GLU A 1159 10.65 -36.09 16.86
N GLY A 1160 10.32 -37.12 16.07
CA GLY A 1160 11.22 -37.64 15.03
C GLY A 1160 10.92 -37.06 13.64
N PRO A 1161 11.89 -36.49 12.91
CA PRO A 1161 11.63 -36.02 11.54
C PRO A 1161 11.35 -37.18 10.58
N ILE A 1162 10.46 -36.95 9.59
CA ILE A 1162 10.39 -37.76 8.35
C ILE A 1162 11.80 -37.74 7.77
N GLY A 1163 12.52 -38.85 7.72
CA GLY A 1163 13.94 -38.73 7.39
C GLY A 1163 14.91 -39.28 8.43
N ALA A 1164 14.46 -39.46 9.68
CA ALA A 1164 15.38 -39.79 10.74
C ALA A 1164 15.87 -41.23 10.66
N ASP A 1165 17.19 -41.36 10.79
CA ASP A 1165 17.88 -42.57 11.20
C ASP A 1165 17.16 -43.13 12.43
N GLY A 1166 16.53 -44.32 12.31
CA GLY A 1166 15.86 -45.07 13.38
C GLY A 1166 16.24 -44.60 14.78
N GLY A 1167 15.33 -43.81 15.37
CA GLY A 1167 15.61 -42.92 16.48
C GLY A 1167 16.31 -43.59 17.66
N LEU A 1168 17.25 -42.87 18.25
CA LEU A 1168 17.75 -43.16 19.60
C LEU A 1168 16.68 -42.90 20.68
N THR A 1169 15.53 -42.32 20.30
CA THR A 1169 14.43 -41.93 21.18
C THR A 1169 13.10 -42.55 20.71
N GLY A 1170 12.26 -42.91 21.67
CA GLY A 1170 10.97 -43.57 21.44
C GLY A 1170 11.00 -45.08 21.67
N ALA A 1171 9.94 -45.59 22.29
CA ALA A 1171 9.76 -47.01 22.56
C ALA A 1171 9.29 -47.75 21.30
N ILE A 1172 9.49 -49.06 21.24
CA ILE A 1172 9.18 -49.91 20.10
C ILE A 1172 8.17 -50.96 20.52
N GLU A 1173 7.12 -51.06 19.72
CA GLU A 1173 6.04 -52.03 19.83
C GLU A 1173 5.99 -52.90 18.58
N GLU A 1174 5.60 -54.16 18.75
CA GLU A 1174 5.40 -55.13 17.67
C GLU A 1174 3.94 -55.58 17.63
N THR A 1175 3.39 -55.77 16.43
CA THR A 1175 2.08 -56.40 16.28
C THR A 1175 2.10 -57.82 16.85
N ALA A 1176 1.29 -58.10 17.87
CA ALA A 1176 1.17 -59.43 18.46
C ALA A 1176 0.52 -60.43 17.50
N THR A 1177 -0.36 -59.96 16.60
CA THR A 1177 -0.92 -60.78 15.53
C THR A 1177 0.12 -61.00 14.44
N VAL A 1178 0.61 -62.23 14.33
CA VAL A 1178 1.48 -62.65 13.22
C VAL A 1178 0.64 -63.18 12.06
N ARG A 1179 0.86 -62.67 10.85
CA ARG A 1179 0.13 -63.07 9.64
C ARG A 1179 0.97 -64.06 8.84
N GLN A 1180 0.43 -65.24 8.52
CA GLN A 1180 1.15 -66.26 7.76
C GLN A 1180 0.96 -66.08 6.25
N PHE A 1181 2.05 -66.14 5.50
CA PHE A 1181 2.10 -66.09 4.04
C PHE A 1181 2.88 -67.29 3.52
N SER A 1182 2.28 -68.00 2.58
CA SER A 1182 2.91 -69.12 1.88
C SER A 1182 3.32 -68.73 0.47
N ALA A 1183 4.26 -69.47 -0.12
CA ALA A 1183 4.70 -69.22 -1.49
C ALA A 1183 3.49 -69.15 -2.45
N SER A 1184 3.36 -68.05 -3.17
CA SER A 1184 2.23 -67.74 -4.04
C SER A 1184 2.69 -66.93 -5.26
N PRO A 1185 2.16 -67.20 -6.46
CA PRO A 1185 2.37 -66.33 -7.61
C PRO A 1185 1.59 -65.00 -7.50
N GLU A 1186 0.64 -64.91 -6.58
CA GLU A 1186 -0.25 -63.75 -6.43
C GLU A 1186 0.22 -62.77 -5.35
N TRP A 1187 -0.06 -61.48 -5.56
CA TRP A 1187 0.08 -60.43 -4.55
C TRP A 1187 -1.05 -60.50 -3.51
N GLN A 1188 -0.70 -60.31 -2.25
CA GLN A 1188 -1.61 -60.36 -1.12
C GLN A 1188 -1.64 -59.02 -0.38
N TYR A 1189 -2.84 -58.55 -0.06
CA TYR A 1189 -3.05 -57.27 0.63
C TYR A 1189 -2.91 -57.43 2.15
N VAL A 1190 -2.20 -56.50 2.77
CA VAL A 1190 -2.02 -56.40 4.23
C VAL A 1190 -2.62 -55.09 4.71
N TYR A 1191 -3.44 -55.17 5.76
CA TYR A 1191 -3.94 -54.02 6.50
C TYR A 1191 -3.73 -54.19 8.00
N ILE A 1192 -3.24 -53.13 8.63
CA ILE A 1192 -2.98 -53.03 10.06
C ILE A 1192 -3.69 -51.78 10.56
N ASP A 1193 -4.76 -51.96 11.32
CA ASP A 1193 -5.42 -50.86 12.02
C ASP A 1193 -4.79 -50.72 13.40
N PHE A 1194 -4.00 -49.65 13.58
CA PHE A 1194 -3.26 -49.44 14.81
C PHE A 1194 -4.15 -49.33 16.06
N SER A 1195 -5.41 -48.91 15.89
CA SER A 1195 -6.37 -48.75 16.99
C SER A 1195 -7.00 -50.05 17.47
N THR A 1196 -7.00 -51.10 16.63
CA THR A 1196 -7.63 -52.40 16.94
C THR A 1196 -6.63 -53.56 16.97
N GLU A 1197 -5.43 -53.36 16.44
CA GLU A 1197 -4.34 -54.33 16.52
C GLU A 1197 -3.88 -54.52 17.96
N THR A 1198 -3.57 -55.77 18.31
CA THR A 1198 -2.96 -56.08 19.61
C THR A 1198 -1.45 -55.93 19.52
N TRP A 1199 -0.84 -55.29 20.52
CA TRP A 1199 0.59 -54.97 20.55
C TRP A 1199 1.32 -55.75 21.64
N GLN A 1200 2.60 -55.99 21.41
CA GLN A 1200 3.51 -56.58 22.38
C GLN A 1200 4.81 -55.78 22.42
N THR A 1201 5.34 -55.62 23.63
CA THR A 1201 6.55 -54.84 23.87
C THR A 1201 7.77 -55.48 23.22
N VAL A 1202 8.51 -54.67 22.45
CA VAL A 1202 9.92 -54.94 22.14
C VAL A 1202 10.79 -54.26 23.20
N ASN A 1203 10.55 -52.98 23.44
CA ASN A 1203 11.12 -52.23 24.57
C ASN A 1203 10.21 -51.11 25.11
N GLY A 1204 8.94 -51.04 24.67
CA GLY A 1204 7.91 -50.15 25.21
C GLY A 1204 6.97 -50.82 26.22
N ASN A 1205 5.71 -50.41 26.24
CA ASN A 1205 4.71 -50.82 27.22
C ASN A 1205 3.67 -51.86 26.70
N GLY A 1206 3.75 -52.29 25.43
CA GLY A 1206 2.79 -53.22 24.85
C GLY A 1206 1.51 -52.57 24.34
N ALA A 1207 1.49 -51.25 24.14
CA ALA A 1207 0.39 -50.48 23.57
C ALA A 1207 0.95 -49.42 22.63
N ILE A 1208 0.16 -49.00 21.63
CA ILE A 1208 0.51 -47.86 20.77
C ILE A 1208 -0.05 -46.57 21.40
N ASP A 1209 0.87 -45.69 21.77
CA ASP A 1209 0.66 -44.41 22.40
C ASP A 1209 1.05 -43.25 21.47
N GLY A 1210 0.26 -42.17 21.56
CA GLY A 1210 0.49 -40.94 20.81
C GLY A 1210 -0.11 -40.93 19.39
N ASP A 1211 0.08 -39.80 18.71
CA ASP A 1211 -0.56 -39.54 17.41
C ASP A 1211 0.33 -39.91 16.22
N TRP A 1212 1.65 -40.03 16.45
CA TRP A 1212 2.67 -40.18 15.41
C TRP A 1212 3.80 -41.11 15.84
N GLY A 1213 4.30 -41.90 14.89
CA GLY A 1213 5.43 -42.81 15.05
C GLY A 1213 6.15 -43.05 13.72
N VAL A 1214 7.06 -44.00 13.68
CA VAL A 1214 7.75 -44.41 12.44
C VAL A 1214 7.65 -45.91 12.21
N LEU A 1215 7.62 -46.33 10.93
CA LEU A 1215 7.74 -47.74 10.56
C LEU A 1215 9.19 -48.19 10.76
N GLU A 1216 9.42 -49.03 11.78
CA GLU A 1216 10.76 -49.40 12.24
C GLU A 1216 11.31 -50.64 11.51
N ALA A 1217 10.48 -51.67 11.32
CA ALA A 1217 10.90 -52.88 10.60
C ALA A 1217 9.72 -53.77 10.17
N LEU A 1218 9.95 -54.54 9.11
CA LEU A 1218 9.20 -55.76 8.82
C LEU A 1218 9.96 -56.96 9.38
N THR A 1219 9.26 -57.82 10.12
CA THR A 1219 9.86 -58.97 10.78
C THR A 1219 9.20 -60.26 10.32
N PHE A 1220 10.02 -61.21 9.88
CA PHE A 1220 9.59 -62.51 9.35
C PHE A 1220 10.09 -63.65 10.22
N ARG A 1221 9.23 -64.64 10.48
CA ARG A 1221 9.55 -65.88 11.21
C ARG A 1221 9.17 -67.08 10.35
N PRO A 1222 9.80 -68.25 10.53
CA PRO A 1222 9.40 -69.42 9.76
C PRO A 1222 8.02 -69.93 10.19
N VAL A 1223 7.33 -70.57 9.25
CA VAL A 1223 6.10 -71.31 9.52
C VAL A 1223 6.45 -72.65 10.17
N GLU A 1224 5.71 -73.02 11.21
CA GLU A 1224 5.95 -74.27 11.91
C GLU A 1224 5.72 -75.47 10.99
N GLY A 1225 6.66 -76.43 10.99
CA GLY A 1225 6.59 -77.62 10.14
C GLY A 1225 7.17 -77.46 8.72
N THR A 1226 7.70 -76.28 8.35
CA THR A 1226 8.38 -76.09 7.05
C THR A 1226 9.86 -76.48 7.12
N SER A 1227 10.42 -76.87 5.97
CA SER A 1227 11.84 -77.22 5.86
C SER A 1227 12.69 -75.95 5.77
N ALA A 1228 13.89 -75.98 6.36
CA ALA A 1228 14.87 -74.90 6.16
C ALA A 1228 15.21 -74.76 4.67
N GLY A 1229 15.22 -73.53 4.17
CA GLY A 1229 15.35 -73.24 2.74
C GLY A 1229 15.36 -71.74 2.44
N GLU A 1230 15.52 -71.41 1.16
CA GLU A 1230 15.49 -70.04 0.65
C GLU A 1230 14.10 -69.42 0.78
N VAL A 1231 14.04 -68.18 1.25
CA VAL A 1231 12.86 -67.32 1.27
C VAL A 1231 13.11 -66.10 0.39
N GLU A 1232 12.12 -65.76 -0.42
CA GLU A 1232 12.13 -64.54 -1.24
C GLU A 1232 10.74 -63.90 -1.24
N ILE A 1233 10.73 -62.60 -0.99
CA ILE A 1233 9.53 -61.78 -0.77
C ILE A 1233 9.67 -60.48 -1.54
N PHE A 1234 8.54 -60.01 -2.08
CA PHE A 1234 8.38 -58.69 -2.68
C PHE A 1234 7.33 -57.90 -1.87
N VAL A 1235 7.60 -56.62 -1.62
CA VAL A 1235 6.64 -55.70 -0.98
C VAL A 1235 6.49 -54.42 -1.80
N ASP A 1236 5.28 -53.89 -1.84
CA ASP A 1236 4.92 -52.72 -2.66
C ASP A 1236 3.70 -51.96 -2.08
N ASP A 1237 3.45 -50.74 -2.58
CA ASP A 1237 2.26 -49.90 -2.35
C ASP A 1237 1.88 -49.61 -0.88
N PHE A 1238 2.81 -49.05 -0.10
CA PHE A 1238 2.51 -48.61 1.27
C PHE A 1238 1.58 -47.40 1.29
N CYS A 1239 0.57 -47.38 2.17
CA CYS A 1239 -0.39 -46.28 2.27
C CYS A 1239 -1.05 -46.19 3.67
N GLN A 1240 -1.40 -44.98 4.13
CA GLN A 1240 -2.12 -44.74 5.38
C GLN A 1240 -3.57 -44.28 5.16
N GLY A 1241 -4.52 -44.93 5.85
CA GLY A 1241 -5.94 -44.61 5.73
C GLY A 1241 -6.89 -45.73 6.17
N PRO A 1242 -8.18 -45.64 5.80
CA PRO A 1242 -9.13 -46.73 6.00
C PRO A 1242 -8.75 -47.97 5.17
N GLN A 1243 -9.19 -49.16 5.59
CA GLN A 1243 -8.95 -50.40 4.86
C GLN A 1243 -9.42 -50.29 3.41
N HIS A 1244 -8.53 -50.59 2.46
CA HIS A 1244 -8.86 -50.60 1.03
C HIS A 1244 -9.62 -51.88 0.66
N ASN A 1245 -10.44 -51.83 -0.39
CA ASN A 1245 -11.15 -52.98 -0.92
C ASN A 1245 -10.63 -53.32 -2.32
N PRO A 1246 -9.49 -54.03 -2.42
CA PRO A 1246 -8.80 -54.27 -3.70
C PRO A 1246 -9.60 -55.11 -4.72
N LEU A 1247 -10.77 -55.63 -4.33
CA LEU A 1247 -11.63 -56.47 -5.18
C LEU A 1247 -12.97 -55.80 -5.55
N LYS A 1248 -13.12 -54.48 -5.40
CA LYS A 1248 -14.36 -53.79 -5.82
C LYS A 1248 -14.43 -53.73 -7.37
N PRO A 1249 -15.57 -54.06 -8.02
CA PRO A 1249 -15.59 -54.53 -9.41
C PRO A 1249 -15.32 -53.42 -10.44
N GLY A 1250 -14.36 -53.66 -11.32
CA GLY A 1250 -14.04 -52.79 -12.45
C GLY A 1250 -13.24 -53.41 -13.61
N ASN A 1251 -12.90 -54.71 -13.59
CA ASN A 1251 -12.69 -55.60 -14.77
C ASN A 1251 -12.24 -56.99 -14.28
N PRO A 1252 -12.55 -58.08 -15.00
CA PRO A 1252 -12.47 -59.43 -14.47
C PRO A 1252 -11.08 -60.07 -14.67
N VAL A 1253 -10.48 -60.58 -13.60
CA VAL A 1253 -9.64 -61.77 -13.70
C VAL A 1253 -10.13 -62.76 -12.64
N SER A 1254 -10.67 -63.87 -13.12
CA SER A 1254 -11.12 -65.02 -12.37
C SER A 1254 -9.96 -65.70 -11.65
N GLY A 1255 -10.08 -65.96 -10.35
CA GLY A 1255 -9.21 -66.93 -9.68
C GLY A 1255 -8.99 -66.71 -8.19
N PHE A 1256 -9.86 -67.32 -7.39
CA PHE A 1256 -9.66 -67.74 -6.00
C PHE A 1256 -9.56 -66.68 -4.87
N LEU A 1257 -10.67 -66.62 -4.14
CA LEU A 1257 -10.74 -66.33 -2.70
C LEU A 1257 -10.62 -67.64 -1.88
N LEU A 1258 -10.21 -67.45 -0.62
CA LEU A 1258 -10.26 -68.30 0.59
C LEU A 1258 -8.93 -68.97 0.97
N LYS A 1259 -8.39 -68.78 2.18
CA LYS A 1259 -9.02 -68.52 3.50
C LYS A 1259 -8.36 -67.39 4.26
#